data_AF-A0A1Z8N0L2-F1
#
_entry.id   AF-A0A1Z8N0L2-F1
#
_cell.length_a   1.000
_cell.length_b   1.000
_cell.length_c   1.000
_cell.angle_alpha   90.00
_cell.angle_beta   90.00
_cell.angle_gamma   90.00
#
_symmetry.space_group_name_H-M   'P 1'
#
loop_
_entity.id
_entity.type
_entity.pdbx_description
1 polymer ?
#
loop_
_entity_poly.entity_id
_entity_poly.type
_entity_poly.pdbx_seq_one_letter_code
_entity_poly.pdbx_strand_id
1 'polypeptide(L)'
;MRRQLISLFALALFLWEPSATEAKAVGNFEVISVEGNVSESQDGQSWSKTAAATILEPQDWLKTDRIGMATLLLPDSTQTKIGPNTKIKLIGPTDLKQNNTIALNISSGKVWSRTNRVEVDLKIRIPGATAAVRGTEWIAQVDESGIGSLAVLAGTVEIKTTKKTALIETGQVASVDAVTGNLTISSVISSNEARQFIYHYKAQPLAYLPRGDAPDWARELIRTYESDNTNFASSIFSTKLRQIITKWTDRNKERMFPVTTADWIAWFELFQAEIAIGLGDETRAKKLIEQSDAKARHWVAAKHLLTQGRFKDAKRILFEAGDEIVNEGYYWLLLGSIETAVGELAKARDLLNVGIREAPSLVDIYLASANVELLRGKFNRAHKYLNAASDIAEPSQEYISLVSRYYVMTGQVQKARSAISSHKTSPHQTTADLALADSLLKLKLNATDDALLAALEATAIDTNFSRAQLYQGIGHLHRRETQLAIRRFADAERLDPLDPIPNLLAAKLFAAEFDFNNSQLEAEKAVRKRVVERSATEFATDQTGGLNVGRRYYEIGLPQLAITASQHQFKARDPASHVYEASVSHSDFYSTSQLMRGLSLDSQILGVRRDFPDGVSRNGIRGVVSAEYSRVDETIGRYSSTGLNGYQHSYLGEISWLLEGGSFDQEISDPDRRNITYSDRTVIAAVGWRPKYGHDISLYATVSPFRADVSTQTTDLDENRLSVSYTNTSDDVTTIIYAAAQASDLISRAPAEEPANPFFGISPDFTANCSDEVDRRADGDSVEFSSVIELSDNESLLVDGGYHAIKNISQIGFFHKEQLHCYEDLDFGDPILRDDLVEQLEQSDQFFSLRGMWTARLGVEIDLFAKLVSTHRAFNDNLITEYGGPFPDVYSIDNINALSGSVKKTESLGGAGLYWASGNGLTSLQLAAVRDRRPLVDASVSPTRIAGITPLYDWLHPDGITEQISVRAAHKLSQYFSVTAEHTSADLQNNPIFIDYFAEQQSARQIRRVALDRYRSPLHYQLLYPDRGFEQLSLSSSSLTVEKSLVGGFSTSGGVTGWSLSGKDAPTMDTSVPKMATHLGISIPIKRGMLSTRLIDYRYDNNESDITFFVQLQRRFGSRLDINLNAQSSKRGSSFFSIGLQGYL
;
A
#
# COMPACT_ATOMS: atom_id res chain seq x y z
N MET A 1 7.63 46.80 -13.13
CA MET A 1 6.99 45.58 -12.58
C MET A 1 7.51 45.23 -11.17
N ARG A 2 7.40 46.13 -10.18
CA ARG A 2 7.80 45.86 -8.79
C ARG A 2 6.83 46.41 -7.73
N ARG A 3 5.70 46.98 -8.16
CA ARG A 3 4.66 47.58 -7.27
C ARG A 3 3.27 46.90 -7.35
N GLN A 4 3.09 45.88 -8.20
CA GLN A 4 1.85 45.09 -8.26
C GLN A 4 1.91 43.76 -7.48
N LEU A 5 3.10 43.34 -7.01
CA LEU A 5 3.30 42.12 -6.21
C LEU A 5 3.03 42.32 -4.71
N ILE A 6 3.02 43.56 -4.21
CA ILE A 6 2.80 43.87 -2.78
C ILE A 6 1.29 44.00 -2.48
N SER A 7 0.48 44.37 -3.47
CA SER A 7 -0.97 44.50 -3.33
C SER A 7 -1.73 43.16 -3.35
N LEU A 8 -1.12 42.10 -3.92
CA LEU A 8 -1.67 40.73 -3.90
C LEU A 8 -1.34 39.98 -2.59
N PHE A 9 -0.29 40.39 -1.87
CA PHE A 9 0.04 39.85 -0.54
C PHE A 9 -0.84 40.45 0.57
N ALA A 10 -1.33 41.69 0.40
CA ALA A 10 -2.17 42.36 1.38
C ALA A 10 -3.66 41.94 1.33
N LEU A 11 -4.14 41.42 0.19
CA LEU A 11 -5.52 40.91 0.05
C LEU A 11 -5.68 39.46 0.55
N ALA A 12 -4.57 38.71 0.66
CA ALA A 12 -4.56 37.35 1.22
C ALA A 12 -4.56 37.32 2.77
N LEU A 13 -4.36 38.47 3.43
CA LEU A 13 -4.32 38.58 4.89
C LEU A 13 -5.65 39.03 5.52
N PHE A 14 -6.69 39.33 4.72
CA PHE A 14 -8.01 39.78 5.20
C PHE A 14 -9.16 38.77 5.01
N LEU A 15 -8.87 37.54 4.56
CA LEU A 15 -9.84 36.43 4.51
C LEU A 15 -9.52 35.30 5.51
N TRP A 16 -8.62 35.55 6.45
CA TRP A 16 -8.39 34.66 7.58
C TRP A 16 -9.29 35.12 8.73
N GLU A 17 -10.54 34.67 8.73
CA GLU A 17 -11.31 34.65 9.98
C GLU A 17 -10.61 33.63 10.90
N PRO A 18 -10.08 34.03 12.06
CA PRO A 18 -9.78 33.06 13.09
C PRO A 18 -11.13 32.47 13.50
N SER A 19 -11.38 31.22 13.11
CA SER A 19 -12.46 30.45 13.70
C SER A 19 -12.21 30.48 15.20
N ALA A 20 -13.03 31.22 15.93
CA ALA A 20 -13.07 31.14 17.37
C ALA A 20 -13.38 29.67 17.70
N THR A 21 -12.33 28.94 18.07
CA THR A 21 -12.49 27.64 18.69
C THR A 21 -13.12 27.95 20.03
N GLU A 22 -14.44 27.76 20.13
CA GLU A 22 -15.07 27.56 21.44
C GLU A 22 -14.27 26.46 22.12
N ALA A 23 -13.53 26.83 23.16
CA ALA A 23 -12.88 25.87 24.02
C ALA A 23 -13.99 25.02 24.66
N LYS A 24 -14.19 23.79 24.17
CA LYS A 24 -15.05 22.79 24.81
C LYS A 24 -14.68 22.76 26.31
N ALA A 25 -15.67 22.96 27.18
CA ALA A 25 -15.49 23.01 28.62
C ALA A 25 -14.72 21.76 29.11
N VAL A 26 -13.52 21.98 29.62
CA VAL A 26 -12.58 20.93 30.02
C VAL A 26 -12.97 20.44 31.42
N GLY A 27 -13.53 19.23 31.54
CA GLY A 27 -13.84 18.59 32.84
C GLY A 27 -15.14 17.75 32.91
N ASN A 28 -15.99 17.80 31.88
CA ASN A 28 -17.33 17.19 31.95
C ASN A 28 -17.43 15.82 31.23
N PHE A 29 -18.42 15.02 31.61
CA PHE A 29 -18.75 13.74 30.97
C PHE A 29 -19.79 13.97 29.86
N GLU A 30 -19.57 13.42 28.66
CA GLU A 30 -20.45 13.64 27.51
C GLU A 30 -21.27 12.38 27.22
N VAL A 31 -22.60 12.49 27.17
CA VAL A 31 -23.50 11.39 26.76
C VAL A 31 -23.50 11.29 25.24
N ILE A 32 -22.94 10.20 24.69
CA ILE A 32 -22.79 9.98 23.25
C ILE A 32 -24.02 9.31 22.65
N SER A 33 -24.57 8.29 23.32
CA SER A 33 -25.76 7.58 22.86
C SER A 33 -26.67 7.22 24.03
N VAL A 34 -27.97 7.14 23.75
CA VAL A 34 -29.02 6.76 24.69
C VAL A 34 -29.98 5.82 23.96
N GLU A 35 -30.27 4.67 24.57
CA GLU A 35 -31.31 3.74 24.17
C GLU A 35 -32.27 3.55 25.35
N GLY A 36 -33.59 3.43 25.09
CA GLY A 36 -34.59 3.28 26.14
C GLY A 36 -34.72 4.51 27.05
N ASN A 37 -35.02 4.30 28.35
CA ASN A 37 -35.09 5.40 29.32
C ASN A 37 -33.80 5.52 30.11
N VAL A 38 -33.20 6.70 30.01
CA VAL A 38 -32.04 7.12 30.79
C VAL A 38 -32.41 8.40 31.54
N SER A 39 -31.95 8.50 32.77
CA SER A 39 -32.23 9.66 33.61
C SER A 39 -30.98 10.12 34.35
N GLU A 40 -30.81 11.43 34.45
CA GLU A 40 -29.73 12.09 35.19
C GLU A 40 -30.26 12.73 36.48
N SER A 41 -29.35 12.96 37.44
CA SER A 41 -29.70 13.57 38.73
C SER A 41 -28.46 14.17 39.39
N GLN A 42 -28.56 15.42 39.87
CA GLN A 42 -27.47 16.08 40.62
C GLN A 42 -27.36 15.58 42.07
N ASP A 43 -28.50 15.21 42.68
CA ASP A 43 -28.60 14.79 44.09
C ASP A 43 -28.75 13.27 44.26
N GLY A 44 -28.98 12.53 43.17
CA GLY A 44 -29.24 11.09 43.16
C GLY A 44 -30.65 10.69 43.62
N GLN A 45 -31.54 11.66 43.81
CA GLN A 45 -32.94 11.50 44.26
C GLN A 45 -33.94 12.08 43.26
N SER A 46 -33.68 13.26 42.72
CA SER A 46 -34.51 14.00 41.76
C SER A 46 -34.01 13.71 40.33
N TRP A 47 -34.79 12.96 39.56
CA TRP A 47 -34.37 12.45 38.24
C TRP A 47 -35.06 13.18 37.09
N SER A 48 -34.28 13.62 36.09
CA SER A 48 -34.75 14.16 34.81
C SER A 48 -34.36 13.22 33.66
N LYS A 49 -35.03 13.33 32.50
CA LYS A 49 -34.77 12.45 31.35
C LYS A 49 -33.52 12.92 30.60
N THR A 50 -32.59 11.99 30.35
CA THR A 50 -31.36 12.25 29.61
C THR A 50 -31.55 12.01 28.12
N ALA A 51 -30.94 12.84 27.30
CA ALA A 51 -30.75 12.59 25.88
C ALA A 51 -29.26 12.46 25.53
N ALA A 52 -28.95 11.87 24.37
CA ALA A 52 -27.63 12.06 23.78
C ALA A 52 -27.34 13.57 23.64
N ALA A 53 -26.06 13.97 23.69
CA ALA A 53 -25.57 15.36 23.84
C ALA A 53 -25.50 15.91 25.25
N THR A 54 -26.13 15.27 26.24
CA THR A 54 -26.17 15.82 27.59
C THR A 54 -24.75 15.84 28.17
N ILE A 55 -24.34 17.00 28.68
CA ILE A 55 -23.09 17.16 29.40
C ILE A 55 -23.40 16.99 30.89
N LEU A 56 -22.76 16.01 31.53
CA LEU A 56 -22.91 15.73 32.96
C LEU A 56 -21.70 16.31 33.70
N GLU A 57 -21.99 16.99 34.80
CA GLU A 57 -20.97 17.59 35.66
C GLU A 57 -20.37 16.53 36.61
N PRO A 58 -19.15 16.74 37.12
CA PRO A 58 -18.63 15.93 38.21
C PRO A 58 -19.60 15.88 39.39
N GLN A 59 -19.81 14.69 39.95
CA GLN A 59 -20.78 14.33 41.00
C GLN A 59 -22.20 14.00 40.52
N ASP A 60 -22.51 14.17 39.25
CA ASP A 60 -23.81 13.77 38.71
C ASP A 60 -24.01 12.25 38.76
N TRP A 61 -25.28 11.87 38.83
CA TRP A 61 -25.75 10.50 38.75
C TRP A 61 -26.39 10.23 37.41
N LEU A 62 -26.18 9.01 36.92
CA LEU A 62 -26.92 8.47 35.78
C LEU A 62 -27.63 7.17 36.20
N LYS A 63 -28.86 6.99 35.73
CA LYS A 63 -29.66 5.79 35.94
C LYS A 63 -30.27 5.32 34.64
N THR A 64 -30.21 4.02 34.40
CA THR A 64 -30.89 3.33 33.31
C THR A 64 -31.98 2.40 33.86
N ASP A 65 -33.07 2.22 33.11
CA ASP A 65 -34.13 1.27 33.44
C ASP A 65 -33.85 -0.14 32.86
N ARG A 66 -34.87 -1.01 32.80
CA ARG A 66 -34.75 -2.41 32.33
C ARG A 66 -34.37 -2.58 30.86
N ILE A 67 -34.53 -1.53 30.05
CA ILE A 67 -34.21 -1.50 28.62
C ILE A 67 -33.29 -0.34 28.28
N GLY A 68 -32.93 0.47 29.27
CA GLY A 68 -32.12 1.66 29.13
C GLY A 68 -30.64 1.34 28.98
N MET A 69 -29.99 1.98 28.04
CA MET A 69 -28.54 1.98 27.89
C MET A 69 -28.04 3.38 27.58
N ALA A 70 -26.80 3.66 27.98
CA ALA A 70 -26.13 4.90 27.61
C ALA A 70 -24.64 4.65 27.34
N THR A 71 -24.06 5.37 26.39
CA THR A 71 -22.61 5.46 26.26
C THR A 71 -22.14 6.85 26.65
N LEU A 72 -21.12 6.91 27.50
CA LEU A 72 -20.46 8.12 27.95
C LEU A 72 -19.04 8.21 27.40
N LEU A 73 -18.62 9.42 27.05
CA LEU A 73 -17.22 9.79 26.90
C LEU A 73 -16.78 10.55 28.16
N LEU A 74 -15.79 10.01 28.86
CA LEU A 74 -15.22 10.62 30.06
C LEU A 74 -14.31 11.80 29.69
N PRO A 75 -13.96 12.70 30.65
CA PRO A 75 -13.09 13.85 30.39
C PRO A 75 -11.72 13.51 29.77
N ASP A 76 -11.22 12.30 29.99
CA ASP A 76 -9.97 11.77 29.45
C ASP A 76 -10.13 11.02 28.11
N SER A 77 -11.32 11.08 27.51
CA SER A 77 -11.71 10.33 26.32
C SER A 77 -11.86 8.81 26.52
N THR A 78 -11.96 8.33 27.76
CA THR A 78 -12.35 6.95 28.05
C THR A 78 -13.81 6.74 27.65
N GLN A 79 -14.08 5.68 26.89
CA GLN A 79 -15.44 5.28 26.50
C GLN A 79 -16.03 4.42 27.61
N THR A 80 -17.27 4.68 28.02
CA THR A 80 -17.95 3.91 29.07
C THR A 80 -19.39 3.61 28.68
N LYS A 81 -19.71 2.33 28.48
CA LYS A 81 -21.06 1.86 28.18
C LYS A 81 -21.76 1.43 29.45
N ILE A 82 -22.97 1.92 29.65
CA ILE A 82 -23.81 1.72 30.82
C ILE A 82 -24.98 0.83 30.37
N GLY A 83 -25.08 -0.35 30.97
CA GLY A 83 -26.11 -1.34 30.66
C GLY A 83 -27.43 -1.10 31.40
N PRO A 84 -28.42 -1.99 31.23
CA PRO A 84 -29.71 -1.89 31.88
C PRO A 84 -29.63 -2.00 33.41
N ASN A 85 -30.62 -1.42 34.09
CA ASN A 85 -30.76 -1.38 35.54
C ASN A 85 -29.53 -0.83 36.29
N THR A 86 -28.79 0.07 35.65
CA THR A 86 -27.54 0.60 36.18
C THR A 86 -27.78 1.91 36.90
N LYS A 87 -27.18 2.05 38.09
CA LYS A 87 -27.11 3.33 38.82
C LYS A 87 -25.64 3.62 39.10
N ILE A 88 -25.15 4.73 38.54
CA ILE A 88 -23.75 5.12 38.60
C ILE A 88 -23.63 6.58 39.04
N LYS A 89 -22.63 6.87 39.87
CA LYS A 89 -22.20 8.24 40.18
C LYS A 89 -20.87 8.51 39.51
N LEU A 90 -20.81 9.62 38.79
CA LEU A 90 -19.63 10.05 38.04
C LEU A 90 -18.81 11.00 38.92
N ILE A 91 -17.55 10.66 39.18
CA ILE A 91 -16.63 11.51 39.96
C ILE A 91 -15.48 11.87 39.03
N GLY A 92 -15.29 13.16 38.78
CA GLY A 92 -14.21 13.67 37.95
C GLY A 92 -13.59 14.92 38.56
N PRO A 93 -12.40 15.32 38.09
CA PRO A 93 -11.78 16.57 38.52
C PRO A 93 -12.49 17.76 37.85
N THR A 94 -12.68 18.84 38.61
CA THR A 94 -13.23 20.11 38.10
C THR A 94 -12.24 20.84 37.17
N ASP A 95 -10.95 20.50 37.23
CA ASP A 95 -9.89 20.94 36.31
C ASP A 95 -8.86 19.80 36.12
N LEU A 96 -8.73 19.29 34.90
CA LEU A 96 -7.80 18.22 34.52
C LEU A 96 -6.31 18.58 34.71
N LYS A 97 -5.97 19.87 34.90
CA LYS A 97 -4.60 20.33 35.14
C LYS A 97 -4.16 20.20 36.60
N GLN A 98 -5.07 20.15 37.57
CA GLN A 98 -4.76 20.09 39.01
C GLN A 98 -4.91 18.68 39.61
N ASN A 99 -5.86 17.91 39.11
CA ASN A 99 -6.12 16.54 39.54
C ASN A 99 -6.62 15.72 38.34
N ASN A 100 -6.13 14.50 38.15
CA ASN A 100 -6.48 13.65 37.00
C ASN A 100 -7.28 12.39 37.39
N THR A 101 -7.62 12.21 38.68
CA THR A 101 -8.36 11.03 39.13
C THR A 101 -9.82 11.09 38.69
N ILE A 102 -10.25 10.13 37.87
CA ILE A 102 -11.66 9.87 37.56
C ILE A 102 -12.10 8.64 38.35
N ALA A 103 -13.28 8.69 38.98
CA ALA A 103 -13.86 7.54 39.66
C ALA A 103 -15.30 7.25 39.23
N LEU A 104 -15.58 5.98 38.94
CA LEU A 104 -16.90 5.47 38.58
C LEU A 104 -17.45 4.67 39.75
N ASN A 105 -18.44 5.24 40.45
CA ASN A 105 -19.11 4.58 41.57
C ASN A 105 -20.34 3.83 41.06
N ILE A 106 -20.23 2.52 40.89
CA ILE A 106 -21.27 1.65 40.35
C ILE A 106 -22.05 1.05 41.52
N SER A 107 -23.32 1.42 41.66
CA SER A 107 -24.16 0.97 42.76
C SER A 107 -24.92 -0.32 42.44
N SER A 108 -25.31 -0.49 41.17
CA SER A 108 -26.08 -1.62 40.65
C SER A 108 -25.88 -1.66 39.14
N GLY A 109 -26.06 -2.82 38.51
CA GLY A 109 -26.08 -2.97 37.05
C GLY A 109 -24.71 -3.28 36.45
N LYS A 110 -24.55 -3.05 35.14
CA LYS A 110 -23.38 -3.47 34.37
C LYS A 110 -22.77 -2.30 33.62
N VAL A 111 -21.45 -2.14 33.73
CA VAL A 111 -20.69 -1.06 33.09
C VAL A 111 -19.48 -1.66 32.39
N TRP A 112 -19.27 -1.30 31.14
CA TRP A 112 -18.05 -1.55 30.40
C TRP A 112 -17.30 -0.23 30.20
N SER A 113 -15.98 -0.28 30.22
CA SER A 113 -15.19 0.91 29.92
C SER A 113 -13.90 0.54 29.18
N ARG A 114 -13.55 1.37 28.19
CA ARG A 114 -12.31 1.28 27.43
C ARG A 114 -11.57 2.61 27.42
N THR A 115 -10.34 2.59 27.90
CA THR A 115 -9.48 3.76 27.97
C THR A 115 -8.76 3.99 26.63
N ASN A 116 -8.78 5.24 26.15
CA ASN A 116 -8.20 5.61 24.87
C ASN A 116 -6.82 6.28 24.94
N ARG A 117 -6.25 6.41 26.14
CA ARG A 117 -4.90 6.97 26.40
C ARG A 117 -3.97 5.93 27.04
N VAL A 118 -2.67 6.19 26.99
CA VAL A 118 -1.64 5.28 27.54
C VAL A 118 -1.69 5.21 29.08
N GLU A 119 -1.92 6.34 29.74
CA GLU A 119 -2.04 6.43 31.21
C GLU A 119 -3.27 7.25 31.61
N VAL A 120 -4.09 6.68 32.48
CA VAL A 120 -5.27 7.32 33.08
C VAL A 120 -5.39 6.87 34.53
N ASP A 121 -5.61 7.79 35.47
CA ASP A 121 -5.95 7.46 36.86
C ASP A 121 -7.46 7.22 37.00
N LEU A 122 -7.93 6.08 36.48
CA LEU A 122 -9.33 5.65 36.56
C LEU A 122 -9.53 4.67 37.71
N LYS A 123 -10.46 4.99 38.62
CA LYS A 123 -10.84 4.15 39.75
C LYS A 123 -12.27 3.66 39.61
N ILE A 124 -12.49 2.38 39.85
CA ILE A 124 -13.83 1.77 39.86
C ILE A 124 -14.18 1.50 41.31
N ARG A 125 -15.34 1.97 41.76
CA ARG A 125 -15.87 1.62 43.07
C ARG A 125 -17.13 0.81 42.90
N ILE A 126 -17.07 -0.43 43.37
CA ILE A 126 -18.21 -1.35 43.51
C ILE A 126 -18.43 -1.60 45.00
N PRO A 127 -19.61 -2.05 45.45
CA PRO A 127 -19.83 -2.40 46.84
C PRO A 127 -18.75 -3.36 47.37
N GLY A 128 -18.06 -2.98 48.46
CA GLY A 128 -17.01 -3.79 49.10
C GLY A 128 -15.60 -3.71 48.49
N ALA A 129 -15.40 -3.03 47.36
CA ALA A 129 -14.07 -2.91 46.72
C ALA A 129 -13.83 -1.60 45.96
N THR A 130 -12.56 -1.20 45.87
CA THR A 130 -12.08 -0.17 44.94
C THR A 130 -11.00 -0.76 44.06
N ALA A 131 -11.14 -0.60 42.75
CA ALA A 131 -10.20 -1.07 41.77
C ALA A 131 -9.49 0.10 41.09
N ALA A 132 -8.16 0.08 41.03
CA ALA A 132 -7.34 1.01 40.27
C ALA A 132 -7.03 0.38 38.90
N VAL A 133 -7.48 1.03 37.83
CA VAL A 133 -7.32 0.52 36.48
C VAL A 133 -5.92 0.85 35.98
N ARG A 134 -5.10 -0.19 35.71
CA ARG A 134 -3.78 -0.10 35.07
C ARG A 134 -3.82 -0.88 33.75
N GLY A 135 -4.69 -0.44 32.87
CA GLY A 135 -5.11 -1.17 31.68
C GLY A 135 -6.08 -0.37 30.84
N THR A 136 -6.66 -0.99 29.82
CA THR A 136 -7.53 -0.25 28.87
C THR A 136 -8.88 -0.86 28.62
N GLU A 137 -9.24 -2.04 29.13
CA GLU A 137 -10.59 -2.59 28.87
C GLU A 137 -11.08 -3.51 29.98
N TRP A 138 -12.26 -3.21 30.54
CA TRP A 138 -12.85 -3.96 31.65
C TRP A 138 -14.39 -3.91 31.66
N ILE A 139 -14.99 -4.86 32.38
CA ILE A 139 -16.42 -4.92 32.68
C ILE A 139 -16.59 -5.03 34.19
N ALA A 140 -17.39 -4.16 34.78
CA ALA A 140 -17.83 -4.27 36.17
C ALA A 140 -19.33 -4.50 36.23
N GLN A 141 -19.77 -5.39 37.11
CA GLN A 141 -21.18 -5.69 37.32
C GLN A 141 -21.48 -5.80 38.81
N VAL A 142 -22.61 -5.27 39.23
CA VAL A 142 -23.14 -5.41 40.59
C VAL A 142 -24.54 -5.98 40.48
N ASP A 143 -24.73 -7.18 41.00
CA ASP A 143 -26.02 -7.87 40.93
C ASP A 143 -27.00 -7.40 42.02
N GLU A 144 -28.25 -7.88 41.93
CA GLU A 144 -29.30 -7.54 42.90
C GLU A 144 -29.02 -8.11 44.31
N SER A 145 -28.14 -9.09 44.43
CA SER A 145 -27.73 -9.68 45.72
C SER A 145 -26.61 -8.89 46.41
N GLY A 146 -26.04 -7.89 45.72
CA GLY A 146 -24.94 -7.07 46.21
C GLY A 146 -23.56 -7.68 45.95
N ILE A 147 -23.44 -8.73 45.13
CA ILE A 147 -22.13 -9.26 44.72
C ILE A 147 -21.62 -8.41 43.55
N GLY A 148 -20.42 -7.85 43.75
CA GLY A 148 -19.69 -7.12 42.72
C GLY A 148 -18.77 -8.07 41.95
N SER A 149 -18.71 -7.95 40.63
CA SER A 149 -17.72 -8.64 39.80
C SER A 149 -17.00 -7.66 38.88
N LEU A 150 -15.74 -7.96 38.59
CA LEU A 150 -14.86 -7.16 37.73
C LEU A 150 -14.04 -8.07 36.83
N ALA A 151 -14.29 -8.01 35.54
CA ALA A 151 -13.62 -8.78 34.50
C ALA A 151 -12.65 -7.89 33.72
N VAL A 152 -11.43 -8.36 33.49
CA VAL A 152 -10.39 -7.63 32.73
C VAL A 152 -10.26 -8.20 31.33
N LEU A 153 -10.61 -7.39 30.32
CA LEU A 153 -10.57 -7.78 28.91
C LEU A 153 -9.23 -7.42 28.26
N ALA A 154 -8.58 -6.34 28.72
CA ALA A 154 -7.23 -5.95 28.30
C ALA A 154 -6.52 -5.09 29.36
N GLY A 155 -5.27 -5.46 29.66
CA GLY A 155 -4.41 -4.82 30.66
C GLY A 155 -4.49 -5.49 32.03
N THR A 156 -4.30 -4.71 33.10
CA THR A 156 -4.36 -5.20 34.49
C THR A 156 -5.19 -4.27 35.36
N VAL A 157 -5.81 -4.81 36.40
CA VAL A 157 -6.58 -4.02 37.36
C VAL A 157 -6.19 -4.45 38.78
N GLU A 158 -5.75 -3.50 39.59
CA GLU A 158 -5.47 -3.75 41.00
C GLU A 158 -6.76 -3.55 41.80
N ILE A 159 -7.30 -4.61 42.39
CA ILE A 159 -8.50 -4.55 43.22
C ILE A 159 -8.14 -4.58 44.71
N LYS A 160 -8.66 -3.61 45.46
CA LYS A 160 -8.50 -3.49 46.90
C LYS A 160 -9.86 -3.65 47.60
N THR A 161 -9.94 -4.64 48.48
CA THR A 161 -11.07 -4.88 49.38
C THR A 161 -10.71 -4.45 50.80
N THR A 162 -11.65 -4.56 51.74
CA THR A 162 -11.37 -4.35 53.18
C THR A 162 -10.41 -5.37 53.78
N LYS A 163 -10.18 -6.52 53.13
CA LYS A 163 -9.36 -7.63 53.65
C LYS A 163 -8.06 -7.88 52.88
N LYS A 164 -8.04 -7.66 51.56
CA LYS A 164 -6.93 -8.02 50.66
C LYS A 164 -6.83 -7.09 49.45
N THR A 165 -5.63 -6.99 48.90
CA THR A 165 -5.35 -6.41 47.58
C THR A 165 -4.92 -7.54 46.63
N ALA A 166 -5.38 -7.51 45.38
CA ALA A 166 -4.94 -8.45 44.35
C ALA A 166 -4.85 -7.77 42.99
N LEU A 167 -3.99 -8.31 42.12
CA LEU A 167 -3.89 -7.89 40.72
C LEU A 167 -4.71 -8.85 39.86
N ILE A 168 -5.57 -8.30 39.01
CA ILE A 168 -6.40 -9.04 38.07
C ILE A 168 -5.82 -8.82 36.66
N GLU A 169 -5.44 -9.91 36.01
CA GLU A 169 -4.85 -9.89 34.67
C GLU A 169 -5.91 -10.12 33.58
N THR A 170 -5.52 -9.88 32.33
CA THR A 170 -6.36 -10.13 31.16
C THR A 170 -6.87 -11.57 31.14
N GLY A 171 -8.18 -11.75 30.95
CA GLY A 171 -8.83 -13.08 30.97
C GLY A 171 -9.31 -13.53 32.35
N GLN A 172 -9.07 -12.75 33.42
CA GLN A 172 -9.50 -13.06 34.78
C GLN A 172 -10.71 -12.24 35.24
N VAL A 173 -11.50 -12.83 36.14
CA VAL A 173 -12.64 -12.18 36.82
C VAL A 173 -12.43 -12.22 38.32
N ALA A 174 -12.55 -11.05 38.95
CA ALA A 174 -12.67 -10.89 40.39
C ALA A 174 -14.13 -10.83 40.81
N SER A 175 -14.54 -11.62 41.80
CA SER A 175 -15.84 -11.50 42.46
C SER A 175 -15.65 -11.10 43.92
N VAL A 176 -16.42 -10.11 44.36
CA VAL A 176 -16.38 -9.51 45.70
C VAL A 176 -17.78 -9.51 46.30
N ASP A 177 -17.90 -10.12 47.48
CA ASP A 177 -19.10 -10.02 48.30
C ASP A 177 -19.10 -8.69 49.07
N ALA A 178 -20.14 -7.87 48.90
CA ALA A 178 -20.20 -6.52 49.48
C ALA A 178 -20.24 -6.49 51.01
N VAL A 179 -20.72 -7.55 51.66
CA VAL A 179 -20.91 -7.61 53.13
C VAL A 179 -19.66 -8.17 53.80
N THR A 180 -19.09 -9.22 53.23
CA THR A 180 -17.93 -9.92 53.82
C THR A 180 -16.60 -9.42 53.31
N GLY A 181 -16.56 -8.75 52.15
CA GLY A 181 -15.33 -8.31 51.49
C GLY A 181 -14.44 -9.46 51.00
N ASN A 182 -14.99 -10.68 50.90
CA ASN A 182 -14.26 -11.84 50.37
C ASN A 182 -14.06 -11.68 48.87
N LEU A 183 -12.82 -11.89 48.40
CA LEU A 183 -12.40 -11.78 47.01
C LEU A 183 -12.02 -13.16 46.45
N THR A 184 -12.64 -13.55 45.34
CA THR A 184 -12.29 -14.75 44.57
C THR A 184 -11.89 -14.38 43.15
N ILE A 185 -10.86 -15.02 42.60
CA ILE A 185 -10.36 -14.79 41.25
C ILE A 185 -10.48 -16.08 40.45
N SER A 186 -11.04 -15.99 39.24
CA SER A 186 -11.16 -17.12 38.31
C SER A 186 -10.64 -16.74 36.91
N SER A 187 -10.13 -17.70 36.16
CA SER A 187 -9.60 -17.51 34.79
C SER A 187 -10.65 -17.75 33.70
N VAL A 188 -11.93 -17.57 34.00
CA VAL A 188 -13.04 -17.90 33.11
C VAL A 188 -13.80 -16.63 32.76
N ILE A 189 -13.29 -15.87 31.78
CA ILE A 189 -14.14 -14.96 31.03
C ILE A 189 -14.73 -15.75 29.88
N SER A 190 -16.05 -15.97 29.91
CA SER A 190 -16.83 -16.24 28.70
C SER A 190 -16.60 -15.05 27.76
N SER A 191 -15.71 -15.20 26.77
CA SER A 191 -15.43 -14.13 25.82
C SER A 191 -16.68 -13.70 25.07
N ASN A 192 -17.68 -14.58 24.95
CA ASN A 192 -18.88 -14.38 24.16
C ASN A 192 -19.87 -13.45 24.87
N GLU A 193 -20.19 -13.70 26.15
CA GLU A 193 -21.10 -12.86 26.95
C GLU A 193 -20.56 -11.43 27.16
N ALA A 194 -19.23 -11.32 27.33
CA ALA A 194 -18.57 -10.03 27.41
C ALA A 194 -18.64 -9.27 26.06
N ARG A 195 -18.38 -9.96 24.94
CA ARG A 195 -18.41 -9.39 23.58
C ARG A 195 -19.81 -9.00 23.12
N GLN A 196 -20.86 -9.73 23.51
CA GLN A 196 -22.22 -9.43 23.07
C GLN A 196 -22.80 -8.17 23.70
N PHE A 197 -22.47 -7.88 24.97
CA PHE A 197 -22.83 -6.62 25.63
C PHE A 197 -22.18 -5.40 24.94
N ILE A 198 -21.01 -5.62 24.34
CA ILE A 198 -20.14 -4.64 23.68
C ILE A 198 -20.63 -4.39 22.24
N TYR A 199 -21.03 -5.44 21.51
CA TYR A 199 -21.51 -5.38 20.11
C TYR A 199 -22.84 -4.60 19.93
N HIS A 200 -22.97 -3.85 18.83
CA HIS A 200 -24.21 -3.19 18.45
C HIS A 200 -25.11 -4.11 17.59
N TYR A 201 -26.10 -4.77 18.21
CA TYR A 201 -27.03 -5.67 17.50
C TYR A 201 -28.27 -4.90 17.02
N LYS A 202 -28.43 -4.74 15.70
CA LYS A 202 -29.66 -4.22 15.08
C LYS A 202 -30.64 -5.37 14.85
N ALA A 203 -31.80 -5.35 15.49
CA ALA A 203 -32.85 -6.34 15.24
C ALA A 203 -33.38 -6.23 13.79
N GLN A 204 -33.86 -7.34 13.22
CA GLN A 204 -34.40 -7.37 11.84
C GLN A 204 -35.65 -8.24 11.82
N PRO A 205 -36.74 -7.81 12.50
CA PRO A 205 -37.96 -8.59 12.62
C PRO A 205 -38.67 -8.85 11.28
N LEU A 206 -38.38 -8.06 10.24
CA LEU A 206 -38.95 -8.26 8.90
C LEU A 206 -38.45 -9.55 8.23
N ALA A 207 -37.26 -10.04 8.59
CA ALA A 207 -36.66 -11.23 7.99
C ALA A 207 -37.51 -12.49 8.20
N TYR A 208 -38.26 -12.59 9.30
CA TYR A 208 -39.04 -13.78 9.65
C TYR A 208 -40.52 -13.46 9.87
N LEU A 209 -41.03 -12.43 9.19
CA LEU A 209 -42.43 -12.04 9.29
C LEU A 209 -43.35 -13.19 8.82
N PRO A 210 -44.44 -13.52 9.53
CA PRO A 210 -45.38 -14.54 9.05
C PRO A 210 -46.04 -14.12 7.72
N ARG A 211 -46.15 -15.05 6.77
CA ARG A 211 -46.77 -14.77 5.45
C ARG A 211 -48.28 -14.61 5.58
N GLY A 212 -48.83 -13.43 5.30
CA GLY A 212 -50.29 -13.14 5.21
C GLY A 212 -50.68 -11.84 5.91
N ASP A 213 -51.99 -11.60 6.10
CA ASP A 213 -52.46 -10.32 6.69
C ASP A 213 -52.01 -10.16 8.14
N ALA A 214 -51.20 -9.12 8.39
CA ALA A 214 -50.76 -8.79 9.73
C ALA A 214 -51.95 -8.28 10.58
N PRO A 215 -52.13 -8.78 11.82
CA PRO A 215 -53.14 -8.23 12.72
C PRO A 215 -52.82 -6.76 13.05
N ASP A 216 -53.84 -5.96 13.42
CA ASP A 216 -53.69 -4.51 13.61
C ASP A 216 -52.58 -4.15 14.60
N TRP A 217 -52.42 -4.93 15.68
CA TRP A 217 -51.36 -4.73 16.66
C TRP A 217 -49.96 -4.98 16.06
N ALA A 218 -49.82 -5.94 15.14
CA ALA A 218 -48.56 -6.24 14.46
C ALA A 218 -48.26 -5.19 13.38
N ARG A 219 -49.27 -4.72 12.62
CA ARG A 219 -49.11 -3.59 11.69
C ARG A 219 -48.65 -2.33 12.39
N GLU A 220 -49.24 -2.03 13.55
CA GLU A 220 -48.82 -0.86 14.33
C GLU A 220 -47.40 -1.01 14.86
N LEU A 221 -47.00 -2.23 15.27
CA LEU A 221 -45.62 -2.50 15.66
C LEU A 221 -44.66 -2.33 14.49
N ILE A 222 -44.95 -2.92 13.32
CA ILE A 222 -44.10 -2.80 12.12
C ILE A 222 -43.95 -1.33 11.71
N ARG A 223 -45.06 -0.58 11.68
CA ARG A 223 -45.06 0.87 11.41
C ARG A 223 -44.23 1.65 12.43
N THR A 224 -44.30 1.28 13.71
CA THR A 224 -43.51 1.91 14.77
C THR A 224 -42.03 1.57 14.64
N TYR A 225 -41.69 0.33 14.31
CA TYR A 225 -40.32 -0.11 14.03
C TYR A 225 -39.69 0.69 12.87
N GLU A 226 -40.44 0.86 11.79
CA GLU A 226 -40.01 1.59 10.59
C GLU A 226 -39.88 3.10 10.82
N SER A 227 -40.66 3.67 11.75
CA SER A 227 -40.71 5.12 12.01
C SER A 227 -39.83 5.60 13.19
N ASP A 228 -39.71 4.82 14.27
CA ASP A 228 -38.93 5.15 15.46
C ASP A 228 -38.55 3.91 16.28
N ASN A 229 -37.39 3.33 15.95
CA ASN A 229 -36.85 2.13 16.59
C ASN A 229 -36.60 2.28 18.11
N THR A 230 -36.41 3.51 18.61
CA THR A 230 -36.08 3.74 20.03
C THR A 230 -37.31 3.68 20.94
N ASN A 231 -38.43 4.28 20.50
CA ASN A 231 -39.71 4.12 21.19
C ASN A 231 -40.27 2.70 21.06
N PHE A 232 -39.90 2.02 19.97
CA PHE A 232 -40.35 0.66 19.68
C PHE A 232 -39.87 -0.39 20.70
N ALA A 233 -38.60 -0.36 21.11
CA ALA A 233 -38.05 -1.28 22.11
C ALA A 233 -38.79 -1.21 23.46
N SER A 234 -39.31 -0.04 23.83
CA SER A 234 -40.11 0.13 25.06
C SER A 234 -41.50 -0.51 25.00
N SER A 235 -42.10 -0.54 23.81
CA SER A 235 -43.46 -1.05 23.59
C SER A 235 -43.53 -2.58 23.69
N ILE A 236 -42.48 -3.28 23.23
CA ILE A 236 -42.49 -4.73 23.03
C ILE A 236 -42.24 -5.56 24.30
N PHE A 237 -41.63 -4.94 25.32
CA PHE A 237 -41.51 -5.53 26.65
C PHE A 237 -42.69 -5.19 27.57
N SER A 238 -43.70 -4.45 27.08
CA SER A 238 -44.85 -4.07 27.90
C SER A 238 -45.79 -5.25 28.18
N THR A 239 -46.15 -5.43 29.45
CA THR A 239 -47.14 -6.43 29.87
C THR A 239 -48.49 -6.20 29.17
N LYS A 240 -48.80 -4.95 28.85
CA LYS A 240 -50.02 -4.54 28.16
C LYS A 240 -50.08 -5.07 26.72
N LEU A 241 -48.99 -5.00 25.97
CA LEU A 241 -48.92 -5.56 24.62
C LEU A 241 -48.97 -7.09 24.64
N ARG A 242 -48.27 -7.73 25.60
CA ARG A 242 -48.36 -9.19 25.78
C ARG A 242 -49.79 -9.65 26.06
N GLN A 243 -50.54 -8.89 26.86
CA GLN A 243 -51.96 -9.14 27.12
C GLN A 243 -52.84 -8.93 25.87
N ILE A 244 -52.51 -7.96 25.01
CA ILE A 244 -53.22 -7.72 23.73
C ILE A 244 -53.01 -8.92 22.79
N ILE A 245 -51.78 -9.40 22.65
CA ILE A 245 -51.43 -10.56 21.81
C ILE A 245 -52.11 -11.83 22.34
N THR A 246 -52.09 -12.05 23.66
CA THR A 246 -52.74 -13.20 24.30
C THR A 246 -54.26 -13.17 24.09
N LYS A 247 -54.91 -12.00 24.27
CA LYS A 247 -56.35 -11.85 24.01
C LYS A 247 -56.72 -12.04 22.55
N TRP A 248 -55.87 -11.58 21.62
CA TRP A 248 -56.06 -11.83 20.20
C TRP A 248 -55.94 -13.32 19.86
N THR A 249 -55.01 -14.01 20.52
CA THR A 249 -54.81 -15.47 20.41
C THR A 249 -56.03 -16.25 20.84
N ASP A 250 -56.53 -15.97 22.04
CA ASP A 250 -57.71 -16.67 22.57
C ASP A 250 -58.94 -16.46 21.68
N ARG A 251 -59.07 -15.30 21.03
CA ARG A 251 -60.19 -14.97 20.13
C ARG A 251 -60.11 -15.63 18.74
N ASN A 252 -58.93 -16.00 18.28
CA ASN A 252 -58.73 -16.51 16.90
C ASN A 252 -58.31 -17.98 16.86
N LYS A 253 -58.27 -18.66 18.02
CA LYS A 253 -57.84 -20.06 18.20
C LYS A 253 -58.62 -21.07 17.33
N GLU A 254 -59.83 -20.74 16.90
CA GLU A 254 -60.72 -21.61 16.10
C GLU A 254 -60.82 -21.21 14.61
N ARG A 255 -60.16 -20.13 14.17
CA ARG A 255 -60.20 -19.68 12.77
C ARG A 255 -59.04 -20.27 11.99
N MET A 256 -59.33 -21.14 11.02
CA MET A 256 -58.36 -21.60 10.02
C MET A 256 -58.05 -20.44 9.05
N PHE A 257 -56.92 -19.78 9.26
CA PHE A 257 -56.30 -18.89 8.29
C PHE A 257 -55.05 -19.58 7.71
N PRO A 258 -54.56 -19.17 6.52
CA PRO A 258 -53.30 -19.66 5.95
C PRO A 258 -52.06 -19.30 6.80
N VAL A 259 -52.21 -18.42 7.81
CA VAL A 259 -51.22 -18.06 8.84
C VAL A 259 -51.84 -18.33 10.20
N THR A 260 -51.15 -19.00 11.11
CA THR A 260 -51.70 -19.31 12.43
C THR A 260 -51.33 -18.24 13.46
N THR A 261 -52.10 -18.14 14.54
CA THR A 261 -51.69 -17.32 15.69
C THR A 261 -50.35 -17.77 16.29
N ALA A 262 -50.02 -19.06 16.17
CA ALA A 262 -48.74 -19.59 16.64
C ALA A 262 -47.55 -18.95 15.90
N ASP A 263 -47.69 -18.64 14.60
CA ASP A 263 -46.62 -18.02 13.81
C ASP A 263 -46.31 -16.57 14.27
N TRP A 264 -47.35 -15.79 14.58
CA TRP A 264 -47.20 -14.43 15.10
C TRP A 264 -46.66 -14.38 16.54
N ILE A 265 -46.99 -15.37 17.38
CA ILE A 265 -46.40 -15.52 18.71
C ILE A 265 -44.92 -15.87 18.58
N ALA A 266 -44.58 -16.83 17.72
CA ALA A 266 -43.19 -17.23 17.51
C ALA A 266 -42.35 -16.07 16.93
N TRP A 267 -42.90 -15.29 15.99
CA TRP A 267 -42.28 -14.05 15.51
C TRP A 267 -42.00 -13.08 16.67
N PHE A 268 -42.98 -12.85 17.54
CA PHE A 268 -42.83 -11.95 18.68
C PHE A 268 -41.78 -12.47 19.68
N GLU A 269 -41.73 -13.77 19.96
CA GLU A 269 -40.73 -14.39 20.84
C GLU A 269 -39.31 -14.27 20.27
N LEU A 270 -39.13 -14.56 18.98
CA LEU A 270 -37.86 -14.40 18.28
C LEU A 270 -37.41 -12.95 18.23
N PHE A 271 -38.35 -12.03 18.06
CA PHE A 271 -38.03 -10.61 18.08
C PHE A 271 -37.66 -10.12 19.50
N GLN A 272 -38.33 -10.62 20.54
CA GLN A 272 -37.89 -10.42 21.93
C GLN A 272 -36.50 -10.99 22.18
N ALA A 273 -36.15 -12.11 21.54
CA ALA A 273 -34.81 -12.68 21.63
C ALA A 273 -33.78 -11.76 20.97
N GLU A 274 -34.04 -11.22 19.77
CA GLU A 274 -33.16 -10.24 19.10
C GLU A 274 -32.91 -9.00 19.96
N ILE A 275 -33.93 -8.47 20.64
CA ILE A 275 -33.73 -7.33 21.52
C ILE A 275 -32.95 -7.73 22.78
N ALA A 276 -33.22 -8.90 23.35
CA ALA A 276 -32.42 -9.42 24.47
C ALA A 276 -30.94 -9.57 24.08
N ILE A 277 -30.65 -9.99 22.84
CA ILE A 277 -29.28 -10.05 22.28
C ILE A 277 -28.66 -8.64 22.24
N GLY A 278 -29.38 -7.63 21.72
CA GLY A 278 -28.91 -6.24 21.70
C GLY A 278 -28.70 -5.62 23.08
N LEU A 279 -29.51 -6.03 24.06
CA LEU A 279 -29.35 -5.62 25.46
C LEU A 279 -28.24 -6.39 26.20
N GLY A 280 -27.63 -7.40 25.56
CA GLY A 280 -26.59 -8.25 26.17
C GLY A 280 -27.11 -9.25 27.20
N ASP A 281 -28.40 -9.58 27.19
CA ASP A 281 -29.04 -10.62 28.04
C ASP A 281 -29.06 -11.97 27.30
N GLU A 282 -27.88 -12.60 27.19
CA GLU A 282 -27.70 -13.85 26.43
C GLU A 282 -28.52 -15.02 27.01
N THR A 283 -28.69 -15.09 28.33
CA THR A 283 -29.44 -16.17 28.97
C THR A 283 -30.91 -16.13 28.55
N ARG A 284 -31.50 -14.93 28.56
CA ARG A 284 -32.88 -14.75 28.11
C ARG A 284 -33.02 -14.95 26.61
N ALA A 285 -32.09 -14.43 25.82
CA ALA A 285 -32.08 -14.62 24.37
C ALA A 285 -32.05 -16.10 23.99
N LYS A 286 -31.10 -16.87 24.55
CA LYS A 286 -30.97 -18.31 24.31
C LYS A 286 -32.22 -19.07 24.69
N LYS A 287 -32.79 -18.75 25.87
CA LYS A 287 -34.05 -19.36 26.32
C LYS A 287 -35.19 -19.09 25.34
N LEU A 288 -35.35 -17.85 24.87
CA LEU A 288 -36.41 -17.49 23.91
C LEU A 288 -36.22 -18.17 22.55
N ILE A 289 -34.98 -18.29 22.06
CA ILE A 289 -34.66 -19.00 20.81
C ILE A 289 -34.94 -20.50 20.93
N GLU A 290 -34.54 -21.13 22.04
CA GLU A 290 -34.73 -22.57 22.28
C GLU A 290 -36.20 -22.94 22.53
N GLN A 291 -36.98 -22.03 23.11
CA GLN A 291 -38.42 -22.22 23.37
C GLN A 291 -39.28 -22.05 22.11
N SER A 292 -38.78 -21.34 21.10
CA SER A 292 -39.53 -21.14 19.86
C SER A 292 -39.48 -22.40 18.98
N ASP A 293 -40.65 -22.88 18.57
CA ASP A 293 -40.78 -23.99 17.61
C ASP A 293 -40.69 -23.52 16.15
N ALA A 294 -40.63 -22.20 15.91
CA ALA A 294 -40.51 -21.67 14.56
C ALA A 294 -39.14 -21.98 13.96
N LYS A 295 -39.13 -22.44 12.71
CA LYS A 295 -37.89 -22.69 11.97
C LYS A 295 -37.03 -21.42 11.84
N ALA A 296 -37.65 -20.23 11.86
CA ALA A 296 -36.97 -18.92 11.84
C ALA A 296 -36.00 -18.70 13.02
N ARG A 297 -36.09 -19.50 14.10
CA ARG A 297 -35.12 -19.48 15.20
C ARG A 297 -33.69 -19.73 14.73
N HIS A 298 -33.50 -20.53 13.69
CA HIS A 298 -32.18 -20.81 13.13
C HIS A 298 -31.59 -19.55 12.47
N TRP A 299 -32.41 -18.71 11.83
CA TRP A 299 -31.94 -17.44 11.27
C TRP A 299 -31.48 -16.48 12.38
N VAL A 300 -32.28 -16.32 13.44
CA VAL A 300 -31.90 -15.49 14.61
C VAL A 300 -30.64 -16.04 15.29
N ALA A 301 -30.55 -17.36 15.47
CA ALA A 301 -29.38 -18.02 16.03
C ALA A 301 -28.13 -17.84 15.14
N ALA A 302 -28.27 -17.97 13.82
CA ALA A 302 -27.18 -17.76 12.87
C ALA A 302 -26.67 -16.32 12.89
N LYS A 303 -27.59 -15.34 12.91
CA LYS A 303 -27.24 -13.93 13.02
C LYS A 303 -26.54 -13.63 14.35
N HIS A 304 -27.01 -14.18 15.46
CA HIS A 304 -26.32 -14.07 16.74
C HIS A 304 -24.91 -14.70 16.73
N LEU A 305 -24.76 -15.87 16.09
CA LEU A 305 -23.44 -16.50 15.93
C LEU A 305 -22.50 -15.69 15.05
N LEU A 306 -23.03 -15.02 14.01
CA LEU A 306 -22.30 -14.08 13.17
C LEU A 306 -21.76 -12.92 14.02
N THR A 307 -22.57 -12.32 14.90
CA THR A 307 -22.12 -11.21 15.77
C THR A 307 -21.09 -11.65 16.82
N GLN A 308 -21.02 -12.95 17.12
CA GLN A 308 -19.99 -13.55 17.98
C GLN A 308 -18.69 -13.92 17.24
N GLY A 309 -18.62 -13.72 15.92
CA GLY A 309 -17.48 -14.12 15.09
C GLY A 309 -17.41 -15.62 14.78
N ARG A 310 -18.48 -16.38 15.08
CA ARG A 310 -18.57 -17.84 14.87
C ARG A 310 -19.10 -18.16 13.47
N PHE A 311 -18.41 -17.69 12.45
CA PHE A 311 -18.92 -17.70 11.06
C PHE A 311 -19.24 -19.10 10.52
N LYS A 312 -18.40 -20.10 10.83
CA LYS A 312 -18.63 -21.49 10.40
C LYS A 312 -19.90 -22.08 11.02
N ASP A 313 -20.15 -21.79 12.30
CA ASP A 313 -21.35 -22.24 13.00
C ASP A 313 -22.57 -21.47 12.51
N ALA A 314 -22.46 -20.15 12.33
CA ALA A 314 -23.51 -19.31 11.77
C ALA A 314 -23.97 -19.84 10.41
N LYS A 315 -23.02 -20.16 9.51
CA LYS A 315 -23.32 -20.72 8.19
C LYS A 315 -24.02 -22.07 8.27
N ARG A 316 -23.54 -22.98 9.13
CA ARG A 316 -24.15 -24.30 9.33
C ARG A 316 -25.60 -24.17 9.83
N ILE A 317 -25.81 -23.35 10.86
CA ILE A 317 -27.14 -23.12 11.43
C ILE A 317 -28.06 -22.43 10.42
N LEU A 318 -27.55 -21.49 9.62
CA LEU A 318 -28.34 -20.84 8.58
C LEU A 318 -28.79 -21.83 7.50
N PHE A 319 -27.95 -22.79 7.10
CA PHE A 319 -28.37 -23.84 6.16
C PHE A 319 -29.48 -24.74 6.75
N GLU A 320 -29.47 -24.99 8.06
CA GLU A 320 -30.57 -25.68 8.75
C GLU A 320 -31.87 -24.85 8.72
N ALA A 321 -31.75 -23.51 8.65
CA ALA A 321 -32.88 -22.61 8.50
C ALA A 321 -33.53 -22.71 7.12
N GLY A 322 -32.78 -22.91 6.03
CA GLY A 322 -33.31 -22.86 4.65
C GLY A 322 -33.80 -21.47 4.21
N ASP A 323 -34.03 -21.30 2.91
CA ASP A 323 -34.45 -20.03 2.30
C ASP A 323 -35.96 -19.75 2.46
N GLU A 324 -36.82 -20.79 2.42
CA GLU A 324 -38.28 -20.65 2.52
C GLU A 324 -38.78 -20.00 3.83
N ILE A 325 -37.95 -20.06 4.88
CA ILE A 325 -38.29 -19.69 6.27
C ILE A 325 -38.03 -18.21 6.56
N VAL A 326 -37.32 -17.54 5.66
CA VAL A 326 -36.93 -16.14 5.78
C VAL A 326 -37.52 -15.40 4.58
N ASN A 327 -38.22 -14.30 4.81
CA ASN A 327 -38.89 -13.55 3.75
C ASN A 327 -37.91 -12.78 2.87
N GLU A 328 -38.37 -12.38 1.69
CA GLU A 328 -37.84 -11.27 0.90
C GLU A 328 -36.30 -11.24 0.78
N GLY A 329 -35.65 -12.39 0.55
CA GLY A 329 -34.21 -12.45 0.29
C GLY A 329 -33.30 -12.27 1.51
N TYR A 330 -33.83 -12.11 2.72
CA TYR A 330 -33.03 -11.95 3.95
C TYR A 330 -32.17 -13.19 4.28
N TYR A 331 -32.53 -14.37 3.78
CA TYR A 331 -31.67 -15.55 3.83
C TYR A 331 -30.35 -15.30 3.10
N TRP A 332 -30.43 -14.83 1.85
CA TRP A 332 -29.28 -14.49 1.01
C TRP A 332 -28.52 -13.29 1.55
N LEU A 333 -29.20 -12.30 2.11
CA LEU A 333 -28.57 -11.18 2.81
C LEU A 333 -27.65 -11.68 3.93
N LEU A 334 -28.18 -12.51 4.85
CA LEU A 334 -27.40 -13.00 5.98
C LEU A 334 -26.27 -13.93 5.55
N LEU A 335 -26.51 -14.80 4.56
CA LEU A 335 -25.47 -15.67 4.02
C LEU A 335 -24.36 -14.85 3.35
N GLY A 336 -24.72 -13.80 2.59
CA GLY A 336 -23.78 -12.84 2.03
C GLY A 336 -22.99 -12.08 3.10
N SER A 337 -23.63 -11.64 4.19
CA SER A 337 -22.96 -11.01 5.33
C SER A 337 -21.98 -11.96 6.02
N ILE A 338 -22.34 -13.25 6.16
CA ILE A 338 -21.44 -14.28 6.72
C ILE A 338 -20.21 -14.44 5.83
N GLU A 339 -20.38 -14.63 4.52
CA GLU A 339 -19.23 -14.76 3.61
C GLU A 339 -18.38 -13.49 3.58
N THR A 340 -18.99 -12.30 3.68
CA THR A 340 -18.28 -11.02 3.79
C THR A 340 -17.40 -10.99 5.04
N ALA A 341 -17.93 -11.44 6.18
CA ALA A 341 -17.20 -11.51 7.45
C ALA A 341 -16.09 -12.57 7.44
N VAL A 342 -16.27 -13.67 6.68
CA VAL A 342 -15.23 -14.68 6.43
C VAL A 342 -14.15 -14.17 5.47
N GLY A 343 -14.41 -13.08 4.73
CA GLY A 343 -13.49 -12.52 3.74
C GLY A 343 -13.63 -13.13 2.34
N GLU A 344 -14.66 -13.92 2.09
CA GLU A 344 -14.99 -14.53 0.79
C GLU A 344 -15.94 -13.61 0.02
N LEU A 345 -15.44 -12.45 -0.39
CA LEU A 345 -16.20 -11.35 -1.00
C LEU A 345 -16.80 -11.70 -2.37
N ALA A 346 -16.17 -12.55 -3.18
CA ALA A 346 -16.68 -13.04 -4.46
C ALA A 346 -17.88 -13.95 -4.24
N LYS A 347 -17.79 -14.88 -3.28
CA LYS A 347 -18.93 -15.71 -2.86
C LYS A 347 -20.05 -14.84 -2.28
N ALA A 348 -19.70 -13.87 -1.43
CA ALA A 348 -20.67 -12.92 -0.89
C ALA A 348 -21.43 -12.18 -2.00
N ARG A 349 -20.72 -11.65 -3.00
CA ARG A 349 -21.33 -11.01 -4.18
C ARG A 349 -22.30 -11.95 -4.89
N ASP A 350 -21.88 -13.19 -5.18
CA ASP A 350 -22.70 -14.12 -5.96
C ASP A 350 -23.99 -14.49 -5.21
N LEU A 351 -23.91 -14.68 -3.89
CA LEU A 351 -25.05 -14.91 -3.02
C LEU A 351 -25.99 -13.70 -2.94
N LEU A 352 -25.45 -12.50 -2.76
CA LEU A 352 -26.25 -11.27 -2.72
C LEU A 352 -26.95 -11.02 -4.07
N ASN A 353 -26.31 -11.35 -5.20
CA ASN A 353 -26.95 -11.29 -6.51
C ASN A 353 -28.11 -12.29 -6.68
N VAL A 354 -28.05 -13.45 -6.02
CA VAL A 354 -29.23 -14.34 -5.92
C VAL A 354 -30.33 -13.63 -5.12
N GLY A 355 -29.98 -13.06 -3.97
CA GLY A 355 -30.89 -12.30 -3.13
C GLY A 355 -31.58 -11.13 -3.85
N ILE A 356 -30.86 -10.37 -4.69
CA ILE A 356 -31.44 -9.28 -5.49
C ILE A 356 -32.50 -9.81 -6.48
N ARG A 357 -32.28 -10.97 -7.09
CA ARG A 357 -33.25 -11.56 -8.03
C ARG A 357 -34.52 -12.03 -7.32
N GLU A 358 -34.39 -12.53 -6.10
CA GLU A 358 -35.52 -13.00 -5.31
C GLU A 358 -36.28 -11.87 -4.62
N ALA A 359 -35.58 -10.80 -4.21
CA ALA A 359 -36.17 -9.65 -3.53
C ALA A 359 -35.63 -8.31 -4.07
N PRO A 360 -36.08 -7.88 -5.26
CA PRO A 360 -35.61 -6.63 -5.88
C PRO A 360 -35.97 -5.35 -5.11
N SER A 361 -36.93 -5.42 -4.18
CA SER A 361 -37.35 -4.28 -3.35
C SER A 361 -36.61 -4.21 -2.00
N LEU A 362 -35.79 -5.21 -1.65
CA LEU A 362 -35.08 -5.20 -0.37
C LEU A 362 -33.81 -4.35 -0.45
N VAL A 363 -33.92 -3.10 0.03
CA VAL A 363 -32.84 -2.09 0.04
C VAL A 363 -31.56 -2.61 0.71
N ASP A 364 -31.68 -3.33 1.83
CA ASP A 364 -30.53 -3.84 2.61
C ASP A 364 -29.59 -4.74 1.78
N ILE A 365 -30.12 -5.50 0.81
CA ILE A 365 -29.29 -6.33 -0.08
C ILE A 365 -28.43 -5.46 -1.01
N TYR A 366 -28.99 -4.35 -1.52
CA TYR A 366 -28.23 -3.42 -2.33
C TYR A 366 -27.15 -2.71 -1.52
N LEU A 367 -27.44 -2.30 -0.29
CA LEU A 367 -26.45 -1.70 0.62
C LEU A 367 -25.33 -2.68 0.99
N ALA A 368 -25.68 -3.93 1.32
CA ALA A 368 -24.70 -5.00 1.55
C ALA A 368 -23.84 -5.26 0.31
N SER A 369 -24.45 -5.31 -0.88
CA SER A 369 -23.74 -5.47 -2.15
C SER A 369 -22.79 -4.29 -2.44
N ALA A 370 -23.23 -3.06 -2.18
CA ALA A 370 -22.39 -1.88 -2.29
C ALA A 370 -21.19 -1.95 -1.34
N ASN A 371 -21.39 -2.38 -0.08
CA ASN A 371 -20.29 -2.52 0.88
C ASN A 371 -19.29 -3.61 0.46
N VAL A 372 -19.76 -4.77 -0.03
CA VAL A 372 -18.89 -5.84 -0.57
C VAL A 372 -18.05 -5.31 -1.72
N GLU A 373 -18.66 -4.61 -2.68
CA GLU A 373 -17.92 -4.08 -3.82
C GLU A 373 -16.96 -2.93 -3.43
N LEU A 374 -17.29 -2.11 -2.42
CA LEU A 374 -16.34 -1.15 -1.84
C LEU A 374 -15.12 -1.84 -1.20
N LEU A 375 -15.32 -2.93 -0.46
CA LEU A 375 -14.22 -3.72 0.13
C LEU A 375 -13.33 -4.37 -0.93
N ARG A 376 -13.91 -4.74 -2.09
CA ARG A 376 -13.20 -5.27 -3.26
C ARG A 376 -12.53 -4.18 -4.11
N GLY A 377 -12.79 -2.89 -3.85
CA GLY A 377 -12.29 -1.78 -4.67
C GLY A 377 -12.99 -1.66 -6.03
N LYS A 378 -14.23 -2.16 -6.16
CA LYS A 378 -15.03 -2.23 -7.39
C LYS A 378 -16.10 -1.15 -7.38
N PHE A 379 -15.65 0.08 -7.62
CA PHE A 379 -16.42 1.30 -7.37
C PHE A 379 -17.59 1.51 -8.34
N ASN A 380 -17.51 1.03 -9.59
CA ASN A 380 -18.61 1.21 -10.56
C ASN A 380 -19.82 0.34 -10.16
N ARG A 381 -19.57 -0.91 -9.77
CA ARG A 381 -20.59 -1.81 -9.22
C ARG A 381 -21.12 -1.30 -7.89
N ALA A 382 -20.27 -0.81 -6.99
CA ALA A 382 -20.72 -0.18 -5.75
C ALA A 382 -21.68 0.99 -6.01
N HIS A 383 -21.33 1.90 -6.92
CA HIS A 383 -22.20 3.03 -7.31
C HIS A 383 -23.52 2.57 -7.93
N LYS A 384 -23.51 1.50 -8.75
CA LYS A 384 -24.73 0.90 -9.29
C LYS A 384 -25.68 0.43 -8.19
N TYR A 385 -25.16 -0.28 -7.19
CA TYR A 385 -26.00 -0.76 -6.08
C TYR A 385 -26.49 0.38 -5.19
N LEU A 386 -25.67 1.42 -4.96
CA LEU A 386 -26.09 2.61 -4.23
C LEU A 386 -27.24 3.34 -4.96
N ASN A 387 -27.13 3.58 -6.27
CA ASN A 387 -28.21 4.22 -7.02
C ASN A 387 -29.50 3.39 -7.00
N ALA A 388 -29.39 2.06 -7.16
CA ALA A 388 -30.55 1.19 -7.06
C ALA A 388 -31.20 1.25 -5.67
N ALA A 389 -30.42 1.35 -4.59
CA ALA A 389 -30.95 1.53 -3.24
C ALA A 389 -31.71 2.86 -3.09
N SER A 390 -31.18 3.96 -3.64
CA SER A 390 -31.83 5.27 -3.58
C SER A 390 -33.09 5.40 -4.45
N ASP A 391 -33.21 4.57 -5.49
CA ASP A 391 -34.41 4.53 -6.34
C ASP A 391 -35.58 3.81 -5.64
N ILE A 392 -35.27 2.90 -4.70
CA ILE A 392 -36.27 2.08 -3.98
C ILE A 392 -36.79 2.80 -2.73
N ALA A 393 -35.90 3.47 -1.98
CA ALA A 393 -36.26 4.11 -0.72
C ALA A 393 -35.49 5.41 -0.48
N GLU A 394 -36.02 6.25 0.42
CA GLU A 394 -35.34 7.47 0.85
C GLU A 394 -33.96 7.15 1.48
N PRO A 395 -32.95 8.01 1.27
CA PRO A 395 -31.60 7.83 1.81
C PRO A 395 -31.55 7.60 3.32
N SER A 396 -31.32 6.35 3.73
CA SER A 396 -31.05 6.01 5.13
C SER A 396 -29.66 6.47 5.58
N GLN A 397 -29.40 6.56 6.88
CA GLN A 397 -28.05 6.90 7.38
C GLN A 397 -26.99 5.87 6.94
N GLU A 398 -27.37 4.60 6.80
CA GLU A 398 -26.50 3.53 6.29
C GLU A 398 -26.13 3.78 4.82
N TYR A 399 -27.11 4.12 3.98
CA TYR A 399 -26.85 4.56 2.61
C TYR A 399 -25.90 5.77 2.56
N ILE A 400 -26.14 6.78 3.41
CA ILE A 400 -25.28 7.98 3.47
C ILE A 400 -23.85 7.62 3.90
N SER A 401 -23.67 6.68 4.82
CA SER A 401 -22.34 6.22 5.21
C SER A 401 -21.58 5.57 4.05
N LEU A 402 -22.24 4.71 3.28
CA LEU A 402 -21.65 3.97 2.16
C LEU A 402 -21.38 4.90 0.96
N VAL A 403 -22.32 5.78 0.61
CA VAL A 403 -22.11 6.76 -0.48
C VAL A 403 -21.02 7.77 -0.11
N SER A 404 -20.90 8.14 1.16
CA SER A 404 -19.81 9.01 1.64
C SER A 404 -18.46 8.33 1.56
N ARG A 405 -18.35 7.06 2.00
CA ARG A 405 -17.12 6.25 1.82
C ARG A 405 -16.77 6.11 0.34
N TYR A 406 -17.75 5.79 -0.51
CA TYR A 406 -17.59 5.77 -1.96
C TYR A 406 -17.02 7.10 -2.46
N TYR A 407 -17.60 8.24 -2.07
CA TYR A 407 -17.11 9.55 -2.46
C TYR A 407 -15.68 9.84 -1.96
N VAL A 408 -15.32 9.45 -0.73
CA VAL A 408 -13.95 9.67 -0.21
C VAL A 408 -12.93 8.80 -0.94
N MET A 409 -13.24 7.53 -1.18
CA MET A 409 -12.37 6.58 -1.89
C MET A 409 -12.23 6.93 -3.39
N THR A 410 -13.24 7.60 -3.97
CA THR A 410 -13.24 8.09 -5.36
C THR A 410 -12.90 9.57 -5.49
N GLY A 411 -12.20 10.16 -4.52
CA GLY A 411 -11.69 11.54 -4.62
C GLY A 411 -12.77 12.64 -4.72
N GLN A 412 -14.02 12.35 -4.36
CA GLN A 412 -15.16 13.28 -4.33
C GLN A 412 -15.43 13.83 -2.91
N VAL A 413 -14.38 14.24 -2.21
CA VAL A 413 -14.40 14.69 -0.80
C VAL A 413 -15.45 15.78 -0.54
N GLN A 414 -15.69 16.69 -1.49
CA GLN A 414 -16.74 17.71 -1.31
C GLN A 414 -18.16 17.11 -1.31
N LYS A 415 -18.44 16.12 -2.16
CA LYS A 415 -19.73 15.41 -2.13
C LYS A 415 -19.87 14.60 -0.84
N ALA A 416 -18.80 13.94 -0.39
CA ALA A 416 -18.77 13.26 0.90
C ALA A 416 -19.07 14.22 2.05
N ARG A 417 -18.41 15.38 2.08
CA ARG A 417 -18.61 16.41 3.10
C ARG A 417 -20.07 16.87 3.14
N SER A 418 -20.67 17.18 1.99
CA SER A 418 -22.08 17.61 1.91
C SER A 418 -23.05 16.50 2.29
N ALA A 419 -22.79 15.25 1.89
CA ALA A 419 -23.63 14.10 2.25
C ALA A 419 -23.61 13.85 3.76
N ILE A 420 -22.42 13.92 4.38
CA ILE A 420 -22.27 13.79 5.83
C ILE A 420 -22.93 14.97 6.55
N SER A 421 -22.67 16.22 6.16
CA SER A 421 -23.20 17.39 6.88
C SER A 421 -24.71 17.53 6.80
N SER A 422 -25.34 17.07 5.71
CA SER A 422 -26.81 17.11 5.56
C SER A 422 -27.54 16.10 6.44
N HIS A 423 -26.89 15.01 6.85
CA HIS A 423 -27.51 13.92 7.63
C HIS A 423 -26.91 13.77 9.03
N LYS A 424 -25.77 14.40 9.30
CA LYS A 424 -25.17 14.61 10.63
C LYS A 424 -25.55 16.01 11.14
N THR A 425 -26.85 16.25 11.31
CA THR A 425 -27.42 17.55 11.74
C THR A 425 -27.16 17.85 13.22
N SER A 426 -26.80 16.84 14.01
CA SER A 426 -26.29 16.97 15.38
C SER A 426 -25.38 15.77 15.70
N PRO A 427 -24.35 15.90 16.57
CA PRO A 427 -23.43 14.80 16.93
C PRO A 427 -24.09 13.61 17.66
N HIS A 428 -25.43 13.57 17.76
CA HIS A 428 -26.17 12.81 18.77
C HIS A 428 -27.32 11.98 18.17
N GLN A 429 -27.42 11.93 16.83
CA GLN A 429 -28.29 11.06 16.04
C GLN A 429 -27.53 10.48 14.85
N THR A 430 -26.33 9.94 15.08
CA THR A 430 -25.49 9.36 14.01
C THR A 430 -25.25 7.87 14.23
N THR A 431 -25.00 7.13 13.14
CA THR A 431 -24.61 5.70 13.18
C THR A 431 -23.09 5.55 13.25
N ALA A 432 -22.62 4.40 13.74
CA ALA A 432 -21.19 4.09 13.79
C ALA A 432 -20.54 4.19 12.39
N ASP A 433 -21.20 3.68 11.35
CA ASP A 433 -20.70 3.73 9.97
C ASP A 433 -20.59 5.16 9.41
N LEU A 434 -21.54 6.04 9.75
CA LEU A 434 -21.49 7.43 9.32
C LEU A 434 -20.36 8.20 10.04
N ALA A 435 -20.16 7.93 11.34
CA ALA A 435 -19.01 8.46 12.08
C ALA A 435 -17.66 7.93 11.55
N LEU A 436 -17.61 6.66 11.13
CA LEU A 436 -16.44 6.09 10.46
C LEU A 436 -16.16 6.79 9.12
N ALA A 437 -17.19 7.03 8.29
CA ALA A 437 -17.07 7.74 7.02
C ALA A 437 -16.54 9.18 7.22
N ASP A 438 -17.03 9.88 8.24
CA ASP A 438 -16.54 11.20 8.66
C ASP A 438 -15.07 11.15 9.11
N SER A 439 -14.68 10.12 9.85
CA SER A 439 -13.27 9.90 10.23
C SER A 439 -12.36 9.75 9.01
N LEU A 440 -12.73 8.89 8.04
CA LEU A 440 -11.95 8.71 6.81
C LEU A 440 -11.81 10.02 6.02
N LEU A 441 -12.92 10.76 5.89
CA LEU A 441 -12.94 12.07 5.24
C LEU A 441 -11.93 13.03 5.89
N LYS A 442 -11.95 13.10 7.23
CA LYS A 442 -11.07 13.98 8.00
C LYS A 442 -9.61 13.54 7.97
N LEU A 443 -9.31 12.23 7.95
CA LEU A 443 -7.96 11.71 7.74
C LEU A 443 -7.38 12.18 6.39
N LYS A 444 -8.15 12.05 5.30
CA LYS A 444 -7.72 12.55 3.97
C LYS A 444 -7.50 14.06 3.93
N LEU A 445 -8.32 14.82 4.68
CA LEU A 445 -8.19 16.28 4.77
C LEU A 445 -7.04 16.75 5.67
N ASN A 446 -6.31 15.83 6.31
CA ASN A 446 -5.30 16.11 7.34
C ASN A 446 -5.88 16.76 8.62
N ALA A 447 -7.19 16.61 8.88
CA ALA A 447 -7.84 17.01 10.12
C ALA A 447 -7.77 15.85 11.14
N THR A 448 -6.54 15.46 11.50
CA THR A 448 -6.26 14.21 12.24
C THR A 448 -6.97 14.16 13.60
N ASP A 449 -7.03 15.30 14.30
CA ASP A 449 -7.64 15.40 15.63
C ASP A 449 -9.14 15.16 15.56
N ASP A 450 -9.82 15.81 14.61
CA ASP A 450 -11.24 15.62 14.36
C ASP A 450 -11.53 14.21 13.83
N ALA A 451 -10.59 13.62 13.08
CA ALA A 451 -10.71 12.26 12.58
C ALA A 451 -10.64 11.22 13.70
N LEU A 452 -9.75 11.43 14.67
CA LEU A 452 -9.67 10.63 15.88
C LEU A 452 -10.96 10.75 16.69
N LEU A 453 -11.51 11.96 16.85
CA LEU A 453 -12.79 12.17 17.51
C LEU A 453 -13.94 11.44 16.79
N ALA A 454 -14.01 11.51 15.47
CA ALA A 454 -15.03 10.79 14.69
C ALA A 454 -14.88 9.26 14.77
N ALA A 455 -13.65 8.73 14.78
CA ALA A 455 -13.43 7.29 15.00
C ALA A 455 -13.70 6.87 16.45
N LEU A 456 -13.44 7.76 17.42
CA LEU A 456 -13.83 7.58 18.83
C LEU A 456 -15.35 7.56 18.99
N GLU A 457 -16.08 8.40 18.27
CA GLU A 457 -17.55 8.39 18.21
C GLU A 457 -18.04 7.05 17.62
N ALA A 458 -17.47 6.61 16.49
CA ALA A 458 -17.82 5.32 15.88
C ALA A 458 -17.59 4.14 16.84
N THR A 459 -16.46 4.13 17.56
CA THR A 459 -16.14 3.08 18.54
C THR A 459 -16.92 3.22 19.85
N ALA A 460 -17.45 4.40 20.17
CA ALA A 460 -18.36 4.58 21.29
C ALA A 460 -19.75 4.00 20.98
N ILE A 461 -20.20 4.10 19.72
CA ILE A 461 -21.47 3.53 19.25
C ILE A 461 -21.32 2.01 19.07
N ASP A 462 -20.33 1.57 18.28
CA ASP A 462 -19.98 0.16 18.11
C ASP A 462 -18.53 -0.10 18.54
N THR A 463 -18.41 -0.66 19.73
CA THR A 463 -17.14 -0.90 20.40
C THR A 463 -16.32 -2.05 19.78
N ASN A 464 -16.93 -2.89 18.92
CA ASN A 464 -16.26 -3.95 18.16
C ASN A 464 -15.98 -3.55 16.70
N PHE A 465 -16.00 -2.26 16.39
CA PHE A 465 -15.80 -1.80 15.02
C PHE A 465 -14.32 -1.81 14.61
N SER A 466 -13.87 -2.94 14.02
CA SER A 466 -12.47 -3.14 13.59
C SER A 466 -11.93 -2.01 12.71
N ARG A 467 -12.71 -1.56 11.71
CA ARG A 467 -12.29 -0.49 10.80
C ARG A 467 -12.10 0.85 11.51
N ALA A 468 -12.90 1.14 12.54
CA ALA A 468 -12.75 2.35 13.33
C ALA A 468 -11.47 2.30 14.20
N GLN A 469 -11.12 1.13 14.75
CA GLN A 469 -9.83 0.93 15.42
C GLN A 469 -8.66 1.13 14.45
N LEU A 470 -8.78 0.62 13.23
CA LEU A 470 -7.78 0.85 12.17
C LEU A 470 -7.58 2.35 11.89
N TYR A 471 -8.67 3.12 11.77
CA TYR A 471 -8.59 4.58 11.54
C TYR A 471 -8.06 5.34 12.74
N GLN A 472 -8.36 4.91 13.97
CA GLN A 472 -7.67 5.43 15.16
C GLN A 472 -6.17 5.18 15.07
N GLY A 473 -5.76 3.97 14.68
CA GLY A 473 -4.36 3.62 14.46
C GLY A 473 -3.70 4.51 13.41
N ILE A 474 -4.38 4.79 12.30
CA ILE A 474 -3.90 5.71 11.25
C ILE A 474 -3.79 7.14 11.79
N GLY A 475 -4.77 7.62 12.57
CA GLY A 475 -4.71 8.95 13.18
C GLY A 475 -3.55 9.10 14.17
N HIS A 476 -3.31 8.10 15.02
CA HIS A 476 -2.14 8.09 15.91
C HIS A 476 -0.84 7.97 15.13
N LEU A 477 -0.80 7.21 14.04
CA LEU A 477 0.34 7.13 13.12
C LEU A 477 0.63 8.51 12.50
N HIS A 478 -0.40 9.24 12.06
CA HIS A 478 -0.26 10.59 11.50
C HIS A 478 0.27 11.60 12.52
N ARG A 479 -0.01 11.39 13.83
CA ARG A 479 0.55 12.13 14.97
C ARG A 479 1.93 11.62 15.44
N ARG A 480 2.45 10.53 14.87
CA ARG A 480 3.66 9.81 15.32
C ARG A 480 3.56 9.27 16.77
N GLU A 481 2.36 8.97 17.22
CA GLU A 481 2.10 8.31 18.50
C GLU A 481 2.22 6.79 18.32
N THR A 482 3.43 6.32 17.98
CA THR A 482 3.71 4.95 17.48
C THR A 482 3.14 3.86 18.39
N GLN A 483 3.33 3.96 19.70
CA GLN A 483 2.82 2.94 20.64
C GLN A 483 1.29 2.85 20.62
N LEU A 484 0.60 3.99 20.51
CA LEU A 484 -0.86 4.03 20.39
C LEU A 484 -1.31 3.51 19.04
N ALA A 485 -0.63 3.87 17.95
CA ALA A 485 -0.94 3.39 16.61
C ALA A 485 -0.83 1.86 16.51
N ILE A 486 0.27 1.28 16.98
CA ILE A 486 0.49 -0.18 17.01
C ILE A 486 -0.58 -0.87 17.86
N ARG A 487 -0.93 -0.31 19.02
CA ARG A 487 -1.98 -0.86 19.87
C ARG A 487 -3.33 -0.91 19.13
N ARG A 488 -3.69 0.16 18.43
CA ARG A 488 -4.94 0.23 17.66
C ARG A 488 -4.95 -0.69 16.45
N PHE A 489 -3.82 -0.88 15.79
CA PHE A 489 -3.69 -1.91 14.75
C PHE A 489 -3.83 -3.33 15.32
N ALA A 490 -3.27 -3.61 16.48
CA ALA A 490 -3.46 -4.89 17.17
C ALA A 490 -4.92 -5.10 17.60
N ASP A 491 -5.61 -4.05 18.05
CA ASP A 491 -7.05 -4.10 18.37
C ASP A 491 -7.88 -4.40 17.11
N ALA A 492 -7.57 -3.76 15.98
CA ALA A 492 -8.22 -4.03 14.70
C ALA A 492 -7.97 -5.48 14.23
N GLU A 493 -6.72 -5.98 14.32
CA GLU A 493 -6.38 -7.39 14.04
C GLU A 493 -7.18 -8.35 14.95
N ARG A 494 -7.33 -8.03 16.24
CA ARG A 494 -8.07 -8.87 17.18
C ARG A 494 -9.55 -8.96 16.82
N LEU A 495 -10.13 -7.85 16.37
CA LEU A 495 -11.54 -7.76 15.99
C LEU A 495 -11.81 -8.35 14.61
N ASP A 496 -10.86 -8.25 13.67
CA ASP A 496 -10.92 -8.90 12.36
C ASP A 496 -9.61 -9.67 12.08
N PRO A 497 -9.51 -10.93 12.55
CA PRO A 497 -8.29 -11.72 12.43
C PRO A 497 -7.88 -12.06 11.00
N LEU A 498 -8.82 -11.95 10.05
CA LEU A 498 -8.60 -12.27 8.64
C LEU A 498 -8.16 -11.05 7.83
N ASP A 499 -8.30 -9.84 8.35
CA ASP A 499 -7.79 -8.63 7.70
C ASP A 499 -6.24 -8.58 7.74
N PRO A 500 -5.54 -8.59 6.59
CA PRO A 500 -4.10 -8.43 6.57
C PRO A 500 -3.64 -6.97 6.74
N ILE A 501 -4.54 -5.99 6.54
CA ILE A 501 -4.20 -4.57 6.49
C ILE A 501 -3.62 -4.05 7.82
N PRO A 502 -4.19 -4.34 9.00
CA PRO A 502 -3.60 -3.88 10.26
C PRO A 502 -2.15 -4.35 10.44
N ASN A 503 -1.84 -5.58 10.03
CA ASN A 503 -0.48 -6.12 10.08
C ASN A 503 0.45 -5.46 9.06
N LEU A 504 -0.02 -5.19 7.83
CA LEU A 504 0.77 -4.47 6.83
C LEU A 504 1.12 -3.05 7.30
N LEU A 505 0.15 -2.31 7.86
CA LEU A 505 0.39 -0.97 8.41
C LEU A 505 1.29 -1.00 9.65
N ALA A 506 1.11 -1.99 10.54
CA ALA A 506 1.99 -2.18 11.69
C ALA A 506 3.42 -2.53 11.25
N ALA A 507 3.60 -3.42 10.28
CA ALA A 507 4.91 -3.79 9.74
C ALA A 507 5.63 -2.58 9.13
N LYS A 508 4.90 -1.77 8.35
CA LYS A 508 5.38 -0.51 7.77
C LYS A 508 5.81 0.49 8.86
N LEU A 509 5.00 0.66 9.90
CA LEU A 509 5.29 1.55 11.03
C LEU A 509 6.49 1.09 11.85
N PHE A 510 6.58 -0.20 12.19
CA PHE A 510 7.70 -0.75 12.95
C PHE A 510 9.04 -0.55 12.22
N ALA A 511 9.08 -0.73 10.90
CA ALA A 511 10.29 -0.49 10.15
C ALA A 511 10.69 0.99 10.09
N ALA A 512 9.73 1.90 10.02
CA ALA A 512 10.00 3.34 10.09
C ALA A 512 10.64 3.76 11.44
N GLU A 513 10.40 2.97 12.48
CA GLU A 513 10.99 3.10 13.82
C GLU A 513 12.23 2.23 14.03
N PHE A 514 12.69 1.52 12.98
CA PHE A 514 13.81 0.57 12.98
C PHE A 514 13.61 -0.62 13.94
N ASP A 515 12.37 -0.94 14.28
CA ASP A 515 11.99 -2.18 14.96
C ASP A 515 11.77 -3.29 13.93
N PHE A 516 12.86 -3.71 13.30
CA PHE A 516 12.80 -4.68 12.21
C PHE A 516 12.32 -6.07 12.65
N ASN A 517 12.50 -6.42 13.92
CA ASN A 517 12.05 -7.71 14.45
C ASN A 517 10.52 -7.76 14.47
N ASN A 518 9.86 -6.76 15.07
CA ASN A 518 8.41 -6.70 15.06
C ASN A 518 7.86 -6.42 13.65
N SER A 519 8.58 -5.62 12.83
CA SER A 519 8.23 -5.42 11.43
C SER A 519 8.13 -6.74 10.66
N GLN A 520 9.14 -7.61 10.79
CA GLN A 520 9.14 -8.92 10.13
C GLN A 520 8.01 -9.82 10.66
N LEU A 521 7.78 -9.85 11.98
CA LEU A 521 6.72 -10.67 12.57
C LEU A 521 5.33 -10.30 12.05
N GLU A 522 5.04 -9.00 11.95
CA GLU A 522 3.77 -8.51 11.40
C GLU A 522 3.64 -8.79 9.90
N ALA A 523 4.74 -8.64 9.14
CA ALA A 523 4.79 -8.99 7.73
C ALA A 523 4.45 -10.48 7.49
N GLU A 524 5.01 -11.37 8.30
CA GLU A 524 4.73 -12.81 8.23
C GLU A 524 3.28 -13.15 8.59
N LYS A 525 2.68 -12.44 9.55
CA LYS A 525 1.24 -12.58 9.83
C LYS A 525 0.40 -12.18 8.62
N ALA A 526 0.72 -11.04 7.96
CA ALA A 526 0.01 -10.58 6.78
C ALA A 526 0.05 -11.61 5.63
N VAL A 527 1.23 -12.21 5.35
CA VAL A 527 1.38 -13.26 4.32
C VAL A 527 0.47 -14.46 4.60
N ARG A 528 0.35 -14.88 5.87
CA ARG A 528 -0.47 -16.03 6.25
C ARG A 528 -1.98 -15.78 6.17
N LYS A 529 -2.42 -14.52 6.27
CA LYS A 529 -3.84 -14.15 6.32
C LYS A 529 -4.54 -14.10 4.97
N ARG A 530 -3.80 -14.21 3.85
CA ARG A 530 -4.24 -14.03 2.44
C ARG A 530 -5.77 -14.14 2.23
N VAL A 531 -6.49 -13.05 2.51
CA VAL A 531 -7.82 -12.81 1.97
C VAL A 531 -7.56 -12.22 0.58
N VAL A 532 -7.74 -13.05 -0.44
CA VAL A 532 -7.38 -12.77 -1.85
C VAL A 532 -8.08 -11.51 -2.39
N GLU A 533 -9.19 -11.09 -1.77
CA GLU A 533 -10.18 -10.21 -2.38
C GLU A 533 -10.35 -8.84 -1.72
N ARG A 534 -9.68 -8.57 -0.58
CA ARG A 534 -9.75 -7.23 0.04
C ARG A 534 -8.79 -6.26 -0.65
N SER A 535 -9.33 -5.12 -1.05
CA SER A 535 -8.56 -4.07 -1.71
C SER A 535 -7.77 -3.22 -0.72
N ALA A 536 -6.52 -2.93 -1.05
CA ALA A 536 -5.68 -1.95 -0.35
C ALA A 536 -5.82 -0.52 -0.92
N THR A 537 -6.68 -0.30 -1.92
CA THR A 537 -6.82 1.00 -2.63
C THR A 537 -7.21 2.18 -1.75
N GLU A 538 -7.67 1.94 -0.52
CA GLU A 538 -7.92 3.00 0.45
C GLU A 538 -6.64 3.59 1.07
N PHE A 539 -5.56 2.80 1.11
CA PHE A 539 -4.33 3.13 1.82
C PHE A 539 -3.26 3.71 0.90
N ALA A 540 -2.38 4.53 1.48
CA ALA A 540 -1.32 5.19 0.74
C ALA A 540 -0.19 4.21 0.36
N THR A 541 0.04 4.07 -0.94
CA THR A 541 1.27 3.48 -1.50
C THR A 541 2.39 4.53 -1.45
N ASP A 542 3.51 4.18 -0.85
CA ASP A 542 4.69 5.05 -0.87
C ASP A 542 5.57 4.81 -2.11
N GLN A 543 6.59 5.66 -2.28
CA GLN A 543 7.52 5.62 -3.42
C GLN A 543 8.47 4.40 -3.40
N THR A 544 8.32 3.50 -2.43
CA THR A 544 9.09 2.25 -2.33
C THR A 544 8.21 1.01 -2.41
N GLY A 545 6.91 1.17 -2.64
CA GLY A 545 5.94 0.08 -2.61
C GLY A 545 5.81 -0.54 -1.22
N GLY A 546 5.86 0.25 -0.14
CA GLY A 546 5.96 -0.24 1.23
C GLY A 546 4.79 -1.06 1.77
N LEU A 547 3.64 -1.08 1.06
CA LEU A 547 2.54 -2.02 1.34
C LEU A 547 2.81 -3.42 0.77
N ASN A 548 3.71 -3.58 -0.19
CA ASN A 548 4.19 -4.87 -0.65
C ASN A 548 5.05 -5.51 0.44
N VAL A 549 4.70 -6.72 0.85
CA VAL A 549 5.37 -7.38 1.96
C VAL A 549 6.84 -7.72 1.67
N GLY A 550 7.20 -7.88 0.38
CA GLY A 550 8.58 -8.11 -0.05
C GLY A 550 9.54 -7.04 0.47
N ARG A 551 9.05 -5.79 0.61
CA ARG A 551 9.81 -4.66 1.15
C ARG A 551 10.35 -4.94 2.56
N ARG A 552 9.60 -5.65 3.39
CA ARG A 552 9.97 -5.95 4.78
C ARG A 552 11.18 -6.90 4.85
N TYR A 553 11.28 -7.86 3.93
CA TYR A 553 12.43 -8.75 3.81
C TYR A 553 13.63 -8.05 3.14
N TYR A 554 13.37 -7.21 2.15
CA TYR A 554 14.41 -6.45 1.46
C TYR A 554 15.14 -5.50 2.43
N GLU A 555 14.43 -4.78 3.29
CA GLU A 555 15.03 -3.84 4.25
C GLU A 555 16.02 -4.50 5.22
N ILE A 556 15.82 -5.78 5.56
CA ILE A 556 16.71 -6.55 6.45
C ILE A 556 17.76 -7.38 5.70
N GLY A 557 18.01 -7.10 4.42
CA GLY A 557 19.06 -7.73 3.64
C GLY A 557 18.74 -9.17 3.19
N LEU A 558 17.47 -9.48 2.95
CA LEU A 558 17.02 -10.81 2.47
C LEU A 558 16.38 -10.71 1.07
N PRO A 559 17.17 -10.39 0.03
CA PRO A 559 16.66 -10.13 -1.31
C PRO A 559 15.95 -11.34 -1.94
N GLN A 560 16.38 -12.58 -1.68
CA GLN A 560 15.75 -13.75 -2.31
C GLN A 560 14.35 -14.01 -1.76
N LEU A 561 14.18 -13.97 -0.44
CA LEU A 561 12.89 -14.01 0.23
C LEU A 561 11.99 -12.85 -0.19
N ALA A 562 12.56 -11.65 -0.34
CA ALA A 562 11.83 -10.47 -0.77
C ALA A 562 11.18 -10.68 -2.15
N ILE A 563 11.92 -11.24 -3.12
CA ILE A 563 11.38 -11.57 -4.45
C ILE A 563 10.32 -12.67 -4.34
N THR A 564 10.55 -13.75 -3.57
CA THR A 564 9.54 -14.81 -3.43
C THR A 564 8.24 -14.27 -2.83
N ALA A 565 8.33 -13.44 -1.79
CA ALA A 565 7.16 -12.87 -1.14
C ALA A 565 6.43 -11.84 -2.03
N SER A 566 7.17 -11.05 -2.82
CA SER A 566 6.56 -10.08 -3.74
C SER A 566 5.80 -10.77 -4.87
N GLN A 567 6.36 -11.84 -5.44
CA GLN A 567 5.74 -12.60 -6.52
C GLN A 567 4.46 -13.30 -6.06
N HIS A 568 4.42 -13.82 -4.82
CA HIS A 568 3.19 -14.36 -4.23
C HIS A 568 2.04 -13.35 -4.06
N GLN A 569 2.35 -12.04 -4.01
CA GLN A 569 1.38 -10.97 -3.78
C GLN A 569 1.19 -10.06 -4.99
N PHE A 570 1.92 -10.31 -6.08
CA PHE A 570 1.94 -9.44 -7.24
C PHE A 570 0.56 -9.36 -7.88
N LYS A 571 0.06 -8.14 -8.07
CA LYS A 571 -1.18 -7.87 -8.82
C LYS A 571 -0.87 -6.81 -9.89
N ALA A 572 -1.16 -7.14 -11.15
CA ALA A 572 -0.85 -6.27 -12.30
C ALA A 572 -1.59 -4.92 -12.30
N ARG A 573 -2.66 -4.80 -11.50
CA ARG A 573 -3.42 -3.54 -11.31
C ARG A 573 -3.05 -2.78 -10.05
N ASP A 574 -2.20 -3.35 -9.19
CA ASP A 574 -1.81 -2.72 -7.94
C ASP A 574 -0.52 -1.88 -8.16
N PRO A 575 -0.58 -0.54 -8.01
CA PRO A 575 0.60 0.30 -8.15
C PRO A 575 1.73 -0.09 -7.17
N ALA A 576 1.42 -0.62 -5.98
CA ALA A 576 2.43 -1.00 -5.00
C ALA A 576 3.30 -2.16 -5.49
N SER A 577 2.75 -3.07 -6.31
CA SER A 577 3.50 -4.16 -6.93
C SER A 577 4.57 -3.64 -7.89
N HIS A 578 4.21 -2.67 -8.73
CA HIS A 578 5.13 -2.08 -9.71
C HIS A 578 6.18 -1.17 -9.08
N VAL A 579 5.79 -0.32 -8.12
CA VAL A 579 6.74 0.56 -7.42
C VAL A 579 7.71 -0.24 -6.54
N TYR A 580 7.25 -1.33 -5.93
CA TYR A 580 8.14 -2.25 -5.24
C TYR A 580 9.17 -2.85 -6.21
N GLU A 581 8.73 -3.44 -7.33
CA GLU A 581 9.61 -4.03 -8.34
C GLU A 581 10.62 -3.02 -8.88
N ALA A 582 10.21 -1.77 -9.09
CA ALA A 582 11.12 -0.68 -9.43
C ALA A 582 12.18 -0.44 -8.36
N SER A 583 11.78 -0.37 -7.09
CA SER A 583 12.72 -0.10 -5.99
C SER A 583 13.77 -1.21 -5.78
N VAL A 584 13.43 -2.47 -6.06
CA VAL A 584 14.30 -3.63 -5.77
C VAL A 584 14.98 -4.25 -6.99
N SER A 585 14.56 -3.92 -8.22
CA SER A 585 15.12 -4.50 -9.45
C SER A 585 16.62 -4.22 -9.59
N HIS A 586 17.37 -5.22 -10.04
CA HIS A 586 18.78 -5.05 -10.40
C HIS A 586 18.97 -4.29 -11.71
N SER A 587 18.02 -4.41 -12.64
CA SER A 587 18.03 -3.68 -13.91
C SER A 587 17.48 -2.28 -13.77
N ASP A 588 18.28 -1.29 -14.18
CA ASP A 588 17.92 0.12 -14.15
C ASP A 588 16.87 0.45 -15.22
N PHE A 589 16.95 -0.21 -16.39
CA PHE A 589 15.94 -0.11 -17.44
C PHE A 589 14.60 -0.66 -16.96
N TYR A 590 14.56 -1.92 -16.50
CA TYR A 590 13.33 -2.52 -15.99
C TYR A 590 12.78 -1.75 -14.78
N SER A 591 13.66 -1.30 -13.88
CA SER A 591 13.30 -0.46 -12.74
C SER A 591 12.55 0.80 -13.17
N THR A 592 13.08 1.50 -14.17
CA THR A 592 12.48 2.73 -14.70
C THR A 592 11.12 2.44 -15.34
N SER A 593 11.00 1.37 -16.13
CA SER A 593 9.73 0.94 -16.72
C SER A 593 8.65 0.62 -15.68
N GLN A 594 9.00 -0.13 -14.62
CA GLN A 594 8.05 -0.44 -13.55
C GLN A 594 7.68 0.79 -12.73
N LEU A 595 8.61 1.73 -12.53
CA LEU A 595 8.31 3.01 -11.88
C LEU A 595 7.27 3.79 -12.70
N MET A 596 7.48 3.92 -14.01
CA MET A 596 6.53 4.61 -14.89
C MET A 596 5.16 3.94 -14.89
N ARG A 597 5.10 2.60 -15.00
CA ARG A 597 3.84 1.85 -14.91
C ARG A 597 3.13 2.03 -13.57
N GLY A 598 3.87 2.02 -12.46
CA GLY A 598 3.32 2.26 -11.12
C GLY A 598 2.75 3.67 -10.95
N LEU A 599 3.46 4.68 -11.46
CA LEU A 599 3.00 6.07 -11.46
C LEU A 599 1.78 6.27 -12.36
N SER A 600 1.71 5.58 -13.52
CA SER A 600 0.53 5.60 -14.38
C SER A 600 -0.70 5.00 -13.68
N LEU A 601 -0.53 3.99 -12.81
CA LEU A 601 -1.63 3.35 -12.09
C LEU A 601 -2.14 4.15 -10.90
N ASP A 602 -1.26 4.84 -10.16
CA ASP A 602 -1.64 5.76 -9.09
C ASP A 602 -0.63 6.92 -8.93
N SER A 603 -1.03 8.07 -9.45
CA SER A 603 -0.25 9.29 -9.39
C SER A 603 -0.13 9.90 -7.99
N GLN A 604 -0.93 9.42 -7.01
CA GLN A 604 -0.88 9.93 -5.63
C GLN A 604 0.39 9.52 -4.88
N ILE A 605 1.14 8.54 -5.40
CA ILE A 605 2.47 8.13 -4.91
C ILE A 605 3.46 9.31 -4.90
N LEU A 606 3.29 10.27 -5.81
CA LEU A 606 4.13 11.47 -5.87
C LEU A 606 4.03 12.33 -4.59
N GLY A 607 2.83 12.40 -4.01
CA GLY A 607 2.53 13.29 -2.89
C GLY A 607 2.82 12.72 -1.51
N VAL A 608 3.24 11.45 -1.38
CA VAL A 608 3.37 10.74 -0.08
C VAL A 608 4.67 11.05 0.68
N ARG A 609 4.71 10.78 1.99
CA ARG A 609 5.89 11.06 2.84
C ARG A 609 7.01 10.06 2.55
N ARG A 610 8.26 10.52 2.64
CA ARG A 610 9.47 9.69 2.46
C ARG A 610 10.15 9.30 3.78
N ASP A 611 9.89 10.06 4.85
CA ASP A 611 10.58 9.91 6.14
C ASP A 611 9.86 8.97 7.11
N PHE A 612 8.54 8.95 7.01
CA PHE A 612 7.64 8.25 7.88
C PHE A 612 6.38 7.86 7.09
N PRO A 613 5.80 6.67 7.31
CA PRO A 613 4.66 6.22 6.53
C PRO A 613 3.43 7.10 6.73
N ASP A 614 2.65 7.30 5.66
CA ASP A 614 1.25 7.71 5.75
C ASP A 614 0.35 6.46 5.67
N GLY A 615 -0.73 6.41 6.47
CA GLY A 615 -1.76 5.37 6.35
C GLY A 615 -2.74 5.64 5.19
N VAL A 616 -3.15 6.90 5.04
CA VAL A 616 -3.90 7.40 3.87
C VAL A 616 -3.25 8.67 3.35
N SER A 617 -3.35 8.93 2.05
CA SER A 617 -2.83 10.16 1.44
C SER A 617 -3.58 11.36 2.00
N ARG A 618 -2.83 12.41 2.40
CA ARG A 618 -3.37 13.56 3.12
C ARG A 618 -2.72 14.87 2.72
N ASN A 619 -3.47 15.97 2.86
CA ASN A 619 -3.01 17.31 2.54
C ASN A 619 -1.69 17.67 3.25
N GLY A 620 -0.68 18.09 2.49
CA GLY A 620 0.56 18.61 3.07
C GLY A 620 1.72 18.68 2.09
N ILE A 621 2.64 19.60 2.38
CA ILE A 621 3.93 19.79 1.69
C ILE A 621 5.02 19.05 2.48
N ARG A 622 5.89 18.35 1.76
CA ARG A 622 7.01 17.59 2.31
C ARG A 622 8.29 17.99 1.58
N GLY A 623 9.43 17.84 2.25
CA GLY A 623 10.73 18.12 1.67
C GLY A 623 11.80 17.13 2.09
N VAL A 624 12.80 16.93 1.23
CA VAL A 624 13.98 16.13 1.50
C VAL A 624 15.23 16.87 1.03
N VAL A 625 16.29 16.79 1.82
CA VAL A 625 17.62 17.28 1.46
C VAL A 625 18.61 16.15 1.70
N SER A 626 19.44 15.85 0.72
CA SER A 626 20.45 14.81 0.84
C SER A 626 21.82 15.34 0.43
N ALA A 627 22.84 14.93 1.16
CA ALA A 627 24.23 15.21 0.84
C ALA A 627 25.06 13.96 1.11
N GLU A 628 25.96 13.60 0.23
CA GLU A 628 26.87 12.48 0.40
C GLU A 628 28.29 12.89 -0.02
N TYR A 629 29.25 12.43 0.77
CA TYR A 629 30.66 12.55 0.48
C TYR A 629 31.24 11.15 0.38
N SER A 630 32.00 10.89 -0.66
CA SER A 630 32.64 9.61 -0.90
C SER A 630 34.10 9.77 -1.30
N ARG A 631 34.87 8.72 -1.08
CA ARG A 631 36.29 8.65 -1.42
C ARG A 631 36.59 7.25 -1.94
N VAL A 632 37.20 7.16 -3.10
CA VAL A 632 37.75 5.94 -3.71
C VAL A 632 39.25 6.19 -3.89
N ASP A 633 40.10 5.52 -3.13
CA ASP A 633 41.55 5.80 -3.09
C ASP A 633 41.90 7.30 -2.86
N GLU A 634 42.42 7.99 -3.88
CA GLU A 634 42.68 9.44 -3.86
C GLU A 634 41.56 10.27 -4.49
N THR A 635 40.60 9.63 -5.14
CA THR A 635 39.48 10.28 -5.82
C THR A 635 38.34 10.59 -4.85
N ILE A 636 37.84 11.82 -4.87
CA ILE A 636 36.73 12.26 -4.03
C ILE A 636 35.48 12.36 -4.89
N GLY A 637 34.36 11.79 -4.44
CA GLY A 637 33.04 11.99 -5.01
C GLY A 637 32.14 12.76 -4.06
N ARG A 638 31.40 13.75 -4.56
CA ARG A 638 30.42 14.51 -3.77
C ARG A 638 29.06 14.36 -4.40
N TYR A 639 28.01 14.33 -3.60
CA TYR A 639 26.65 14.28 -4.10
C TYR A 639 25.75 15.18 -3.26
N SER A 640 24.85 15.93 -3.91
CA SER A 640 23.81 16.69 -3.25
C SER A 640 22.50 16.59 -4.02
N SER A 641 21.38 16.59 -3.30
CA SER A 641 20.05 16.69 -3.90
C SER A 641 19.04 17.34 -2.96
N THR A 642 18.06 18.01 -3.54
CA THR A 642 16.91 18.57 -2.84
C THR A 642 15.64 18.14 -3.54
N GLY A 643 14.60 17.85 -2.75
CA GLY A 643 13.30 17.45 -3.26
C GLY A 643 12.17 18.06 -2.46
N LEU A 644 11.11 18.45 -3.16
CA LEU A 644 9.84 18.91 -2.60
C LEU A 644 8.71 18.11 -3.22
N ASN A 645 7.77 17.67 -2.40
CA ASN A 645 6.60 16.97 -2.88
C ASN A 645 5.39 17.25 -2.03
N GLY A 646 4.19 17.04 -2.58
CA GLY A 646 2.97 17.34 -1.85
C GLY A 646 1.73 16.71 -2.43
N TYR A 647 0.72 16.62 -1.58
CA TYR A 647 -0.63 16.19 -1.91
C TYR A 647 -1.62 17.27 -1.46
N GLN A 648 -2.62 17.55 -2.29
CA GLN A 648 -3.70 18.48 -1.97
C GLN A 648 -5.04 18.05 -2.59
N HIS A 649 -6.10 18.17 -1.80
CA HIS A 649 -7.47 18.06 -2.31
C HIS A 649 -8.02 19.42 -2.77
N SER A 650 -8.66 19.47 -3.94
CA SER A 650 -9.31 20.67 -4.48
C SER A 650 -10.68 20.37 -5.09
N TYR A 651 -11.40 21.42 -5.54
CA TYR A 651 -12.65 21.25 -6.29
C TYR A 651 -12.45 20.49 -7.61
N LEU A 652 -11.25 20.53 -8.17
CA LEU A 652 -10.89 19.90 -9.43
C LEU A 652 -10.44 18.42 -9.29
N GLY A 653 -10.26 17.91 -8.06
CA GLY A 653 -9.82 16.54 -7.80
C GLY A 653 -8.67 16.43 -6.79
N GLU A 654 -8.04 15.26 -6.77
CA GLU A 654 -6.85 14.97 -5.96
C GLU A 654 -5.59 15.32 -6.76
N ILE A 655 -4.75 16.16 -6.18
CA ILE A 655 -3.56 16.74 -6.81
C ILE A 655 -2.34 16.24 -6.06
N SER A 656 -1.40 15.64 -6.78
CA SER A 656 -0.08 15.31 -6.27
C SER A 656 1.00 15.89 -7.15
N TRP A 657 2.12 16.26 -6.55
CA TRP A 657 3.23 16.87 -7.27
C TRP A 657 4.55 16.51 -6.59
N LEU A 658 5.61 16.46 -7.39
CA LEU A 658 6.96 16.18 -6.96
C LEU A 658 7.91 17.00 -7.85
N LEU A 659 8.86 17.70 -7.26
CA LEU A 659 9.90 18.42 -7.96
C LEU A 659 11.19 18.21 -7.19
N GLU A 660 12.21 17.66 -7.82
CA GLU A 660 13.47 17.37 -7.16
C GLU A 660 14.63 17.46 -8.14
N GLY A 661 15.82 17.81 -7.65
CA GLY A 661 16.99 17.95 -8.50
C GLY A 661 18.27 17.74 -7.72
N GLY A 662 19.34 17.38 -8.42
CA GLY A 662 20.58 16.93 -7.84
C GLY A 662 21.79 17.15 -8.74
N SER A 663 22.94 16.83 -8.13
CA SER A 663 24.27 16.67 -8.74
C SER A 663 25.24 16.27 -7.62
N PHE A 664 25.78 15.05 -7.57
CA PHE A 664 27.09 14.60 -8.04
C PHE A 664 28.19 15.65 -8.40
N ASP A 665 29.47 15.30 -8.21
CA ASP A 665 30.67 15.55 -9.05
C ASP A 665 31.93 14.98 -8.36
N GLN A 666 32.93 14.51 -9.13
CA GLN A 666 34.03 13.64 -8.69
C GLN A 666 35.38 14.03 -9.31
N GLU A 667 36.50 14.03 -8.56
CA GLU A 667 37.80 14.42 -9.15
C GLU A 667 39.09 14.11 -8.34
N ILE A 668 40.14 13.61 -9.01
CA ILE A 668 41.52 14.18 -9.07
C ILE A 668 42.34 13.29 -9.93
N SER A 669 43.14 13.95 -10.77
CA SER A 669 44.46 13.48 -11.17
C SER A 669 45.13 14.78 -11.71
N ASP A 670 46.32 15.31 -11.32
CA ASP A 670 47.54 14.92 -10.54
C ASP A 670 48.24 16.10 -9.80
N PRO A 671 49.34 15.84 -9.04
CA PRO A 671 50.45 16.78 -8.88
C PRO A 671 51.45 16.89 -10.06
N ASP A 672 51.64 15.87 -10.94
CA ASP A 672 52.51 15.98 -12.15
C ASP A 672 51.93 15.59 -13.55
N ARG A 673 50.92 14.71 -13.74
CA ARG A 673 50.06 14.46 -14.95
C ARG A 673 48.95 13.38 -14.95
N ARG A 674 48.63 12.74 -13.83
CA ARG A 674 47.26 12.40 -13.39
C ARG A 674 46.22 13.28 -14.18
N ASN A 675 45.22 12.85 -14.94
CA ASN A 675 43.99 13.66 -15.05
C ASN A 675 42.71 12.82 -14.74
N ILE A 676 41.72 13.27 -13.93
CA ILE A 676 40.41 12.60 -13.57
C ILE A 676 39.29 13.64 -13.47
N THR A 677 38.10 13.39 -14.05
CA THR A 677 36.84 14.16 -13.92
C THR A 677 35.58 13.37 -14.31
N TYR A 678 34.55 13.38 -13.46
CA TYR A 678 33.18 13.03 -13.87
C TYR A 678 32.17 13.86 -13.09
N SER A 679 31.20 14.39 -13.83
CA SER A 679 30.05 15.22 -13.46
C SER A 679 28.73 14.49 -13.73
N ASP A 680 27.67 14.90 -13.02
CA ASP A 680 26.32 14.35 -13.13
C ASP A 680 25.37 15.33 -12.45
N ARG A 681 24.24 15.59 -13.08
CA ARG A 681 23.17 16.44 -12.61
C ARG A 681 21.88 15.90 -13.19
N THR A 682 20.80 16.01 -12.44
CA THR A 682 19.46 15.58 -12.87
C THR A 682 18.43 16.44 -12.19
N VAL A 683 17.36 16.80 -12.89
CA VAL A 683 16.21 17.55 -12.37
C VAL A 683 14.96 16.84 -12.86
N ILE A 684 14.02 16.60 -11.96
CA ILE A 684 12.77 15.86 -12.17
C ILE A 684 11.62 16.77 -11.75
N ALA A 685 10.53 16.76 -12.52
CA ALA A 685 9.29 17.44 -12.17
C ALA A 685 8.10 16.58 -12.57
N ALA A 686 7.43 15.97 -11.59
CA ALA A 686 6.24 15.15 -11.77
C ALA A 686 4.98 15.86 -11.26
N VAL A 687 3.85 15.54 -11.85
CA VAL A 687 2.52 16.03 -11.51
C VAL A 687 1.54 14.88 -11.74
N GLY A 688 0.64 14.67 -10.78
CA GLY A 688 -0.39 13.65 -10.82
C GLY A 688 -1.74 14.29 -10.52
N TRP A 689 -2.73 14.11 -11.39
CA TRP A 689 -4.05 14.71 -11.23
C TRP A 689 -5.16 13.69 -11.48
N ARG A 690 -5.88 13.31 -10.43
CA ARG A 690 -6.85 12.20 -10.42
C ARG A 690 -8.28 12.76 -10.38
N PRO A 691 -8.98 12.96 -11.51
CA PRO A 691 -10.33 13.50 -11.56
C PRO A 691 -11.33 12.38 -11.25
N LYS A 692 -11.39 12.08 -9.95
CA LYS A 692 -12.35 11.26 -9.20
C LYS A 692 -11.96 9.78 -9.03
N TYR A 693 -12.38 8.84 -9.86
CA TYR A 693 -11.82 7.48 -9.82
C TYR A 693 -11.93 6.90 -11.21
N GLY A 694 -10.87 6.23 -11.63
CA GLY A 694 -10.88 5.63 -12.94
C GLY A 694 -10.38 6.50 -14.07
N HIS A 695 -9.83 7.70 -13.86
CA HIS A 695 -9.29 8.51 -14.97
C HIS A 695 -8.07 9.35 -14.56
N ASP A 696 -7.09 8.74 -13.92
CA ASP A 696 -5.85 9.37 -13.42
C ASP A 696 -4.95 9.82 -14.57
N ILE A 697 -4.42 11.05 -14.52
CA ILE A 697 -3.54 11.60 -15.55
C ILE A 697 -2.25 12.04 -14.87
N SER A 698 -1.13 11.50 -15.32
CA SER A 698 0.19 11.71 -14.72
C SER A 698 1.10 12.35 -15.74
N LEU A 699 1.99 13.22 -15.30
CA LEU A 699 3.00 13.80 -16.17
C LEU A 699 4.27 14.01 -15.37
N TYR A 700 5.32 13.35 -15.80
CA TYR A 700 6.70 13.44 -15.36
C TYR A 700 7.46 14.35 -16.33
N ALA A 701 8.58 14.91 -15.93
CA ALA A 701 9.51 15.59 -16.83
C ALA A 701 10.91 15.55 -16.21
N THR A 702 11.94 15.47 -17.03
CA THR A 702 13.33 15.26 -16.61
C THR A 702 14.24 16.13 -17.45
N VAL A 703 15.36 16.56 -16.89
CA VAL A 703 16.52 17.09 -17.61
C VAL A 703 17.75 16.68 -16.82
N SER A 704 18.76 16.12 -17.47
CA SER A 704 19.84 15.38 -16.80
C SER A 704 21.21 15.56 -17.46
N PRO A 705 22.00 16.57 -17.06
CA PRO A 705 23.35 16.73 -17.57
C PRO A 705 24.40 15.94 -16.76
N PHE A 706 24.93 14.89 -17.38
CA PHE A 706 26.12 14.12 -17.04
C PHE A 706 27.42 14.95 -17.31
N ARG A 707 28.63 14.40 -17.14
CA ARG A 707 29.85 14.60 -17.97
C ARG A 707 30.97 13.68 -17.46
N ALA A 708 31.90 13.33 -18.33
CA ALA A 708 33.10 12.53 -18.11
C ALA A 708 34.30 13.35 -18.61
N ASP A 709 35.34 12.85 -19.26
CA ASP A 709 36.37 11.92 -18.78
C ASP A 709 37.64 12.78 -18.62
N VAL A 710 38.67 12.14 -18.12
CA VAL A 710 39.38 12.30 -16.88
C VAL A 710 40.77 12.76 -17.23
N SER A 711 41.38 12.13 -18.23
CA SER A 711 42.60 12.62 -18.84
C SER A 711 42.45 13.02 -20.29
N THR A 712 41.19 13.27 -20.65
CA THR A 712 40.70 13.70 -21.96
C THR A 712 40.76 12.54 -22.95
N GLN A 713 39.77 12.25 -23.75
CA GLN A 713 39.11 13.29 -24.52
C GLN A 713 37.60 13.06 -24.54
N THR A 714 37.10 12.85 -23.32
CA THR A 714 35.87 13.46 -22.80
C THR A 714 34.56 12.93 -23.39
N THR A 715 33.53 12.92 -22.55
CA THR A 715 32.15 12.60 -22.95
C THR A 715 31.22 13.54 -22.22
N ASP A 716 30.26 14.15 -22.90
CA ASP A 716 29.20 14.95 -22.27
C ASP A 716 27.85 14.61 -22.86
N LEU A 717 26.82 14.68 -22.03
CA LEU A 717 25.48 14.22 -22.38
C LEU A 717 24.49 15.17 -21.75
N ASP A 718 23.63 15.78 -22.56
CA ASP A 718 22.62 16.72 -22.06
C ASP A 718 21.24 16.36 -22.62
N GLU A 719 20.50 15.60 -21.83
CA GLU A 719 19.27 14.93 -22.21
C GLU A 719 18.04 15.66 -21.64
N ASN A 720 16.97 15.79 -22.43
CA ASN A 720 15.72 16.39 -22.00
C ASN A 720 14.55 15.47 -22.40
N ARG A 721 13.73 15.05 -21.43
CA ARG A 721 12.69 14.04 -21.67
C ARG A 721 11.40 14.38 -20.93
N LEU A 722 10.28 13.95 -21.50
CA LEU A 722 8.94 14.26 -21.00
C LEU A 722 8.05 13.03 -21.22
N SER A 723 7.27 12.62 -20.22
CA SER A 723 6.39 11.45 -20.35
C SER A 723 5.03 11.70 -19.72
N VAL A 724 3.97 11.32 -20.41
CA VAL A 724 2.60 11.63 -20.00
C VAL A 724 1.77 10.36 -20.04
N SER A 725 1.00 10.11 -18.98
CA SER A 725 0.13 8.95 -18.87
C SER A 725 -1.31 9.40 -18.71
N TYR A 726 -2.23 8.69 -19.35
CA TYR A 726 -3.65 8.76 -19.02
C TYR A 726 -4.17 7.35 -18.79
N THR A 727 -4.70 7.12 -17.60
CA THR A 727 -5.15 5.81 -17.15
C THR A 727 -6.65 5.83 -16.93
N ASN A 728 -7.36 5.00 -17.67
CA ASN A 728 -8.78 4.74 -17.47
C ASN A 728 -8.96 3.43 -16.70
N THR A 729 -9.50 3.49 -15.49
CA THR A 729 -9.77 2.32 -14.65
C THR A 729 -11.27 2.18 -14.39
N SER A 730 -11.82 1.08 -14.91
CA SER A 730 -13.11 0.52 -14.50
C SER A 730 -12.88 -0.60 -13.50
N ASP A 731 -13.96 -1.23 -13.04
CA ASP A 731 -13.88 -2.35 -12.09
C ASP A 731 -13.00 -3.49 -12.61
N ASP A 732 -13.17 -3.92 -13.85
CA ASP A 732 -12.53 -5.12 -14.40
C ASP A 732 -11.50 -4.80 -15.50
N VAL A 733 -11.46 -3.57 -16.01
CA VAL A 733 -10.49 -3.14 -17.04
C VAL A 733 -9.74 -1.89 -16.61
N THR A 734 -8.42 -1.92 -16.65
CA THR A 734 -7.53 -0.76 -16.50
C THR A 734 -6.75 -0.59 -17.77
N THR A 735 -6.94 0.52 -18.46
CA THR A 735 -6.23 0.87 -19.68
C THR A 735 -5.33 2.07 -19.42
N ILE A 736 -4.05 1.92 -19.70
CA ILE A 736 -3.03 2.94 -19.69
C ILE A 736 -2.75 3.33 -21.13
N ILE A 737 -2.83 4.62 -21.43
CA ILE A 737 -2.24 5.20 -22.64
C ILE A 737 -1.01 5.96 -22.17
N TYR A 738 0.13 5.59 -22.72
CA TYR A 738 1.43 6.13 -22.35
C TYR A 738 2.12 6.69 -23.58
N ALA A 739 2.62 7.92 -23.46
CA ALA A 739 3.46 8.51 -24.47
C ALA A 739 4.72 9.08 -23.82
N ALA A 740 5.85 8.87 -24.49
CA ALA A 740 7.10 9.47 -24.08
C ALA A 740 7.91 9.91 -25.29
N ALA A 741 8.56 11.06 -25.11
CA ALA A 741 9.54 11.62 -26.04
C ALA A 741 10.84 11.86 -25.28
N GLN A 742 11.95 11.51 -25.93
CA GLN A 742 13.30 11.60 -25.40
C GLN A 742 14.20 12.18 -26.49
N ALA A 743 14.97 13.21 -26.14
CA ALA A 743 16.03 13.72 -26.99
C ALA A 743 17.34 13.62 -26.22
N SER A 744 18.33 13.00 -26.85
CA SER A 744 19.65 12.77 -26.28
C SER A 744 20.71 13.21 -27.27
N ASP A 745 21.58 14.11 -26.83
CA ASP A 745 22.76 14.53 -27.57
C ASP A 745 24.00 14.04 -26.80
N LEU A 746 24.81 13.21 -27.45
CA LEU A 746 26.05 12.63 -26.92
C LEU A 746 27.21 13.05 -27.80
N ILE A 747 28.20 13.70 -27.19
CA ILE A 747 29.46 14.02 -27.86
C ILE A 747 30.57 13.19 -27.21
N SER A 748 31.28 12.42 -28.03
CA SER A 748 32.47 11.66 -27.63
C SER A 748 33.66 12.00 -28.51
N ARG A 749 34.86 12.11 -27.92
CA ARG A 749 36.08 12.29 -28.71
C ARG A 749 37.14 11.23 -28.37
N ALA A 750 37.78 10.69 -29.40
CA ALA A 750 38.79 9.64 -29.31
C ALA A 750 40.02 10.00 -30.18
N PRO A 751 41.20 9.41 -29.95
CA PRO A 751 42.35 9.56 -30.86
C PRO A 751 42.00 9.04 -32.26
N ALA A 752 42.42 9.74 -33.31
CA ALA A 752 42.11 9.35 -34.69
C ALA A 752 42.84 8.05 -35.10
N GLU A 753 42.15 7.15 -35.80
CA GLU A 753 42.72 5.92 -36.36
C GLU A 753 43.30 6.14 -37.77
N GLU A 754 44.35 5.38 -38.13
CA GLU A 754 44.92 5.45 -39.48
C GLU A 754 43.90 5.02 -40.55
N PRO A 755 43.84 5.68 -41.71
CA PRO A 755 42.81 5.44 -42.71
C PRO A 755 43.01 4.07 -43.33
N ALA A 756 41.96 3.25 -43.34
CA ALA A 756 41.96 1.93 -44.00
C ALA A 756 41.97 2.03 -45.55
N ASN A 757 41.77 3.23 -46.09
CA ASN A 757 41.69 3.49 -47.52
C ASN A 757 43.09 3.75 -48.12
N PRO A 758 43.54 2.96 -49.12
CA PRO A 758 44.90 3.04 -49.68
C PRO A 758 45.20 4.32 -50.48
N PHE A 759 44.21 5.17 -50.76
CA PHE A 759 44.38 6.42 -51.51
C PHE A 759 44.73 7.63 -50.62
N PHE A 760 44.71 7.47 -49.29
CA PHE A 760 44.99 8.54 -48.34
C PHE A 760 46.21 8.23 -47.48
N GLY A 761 47.11 9.21 -47.32
CA GLY A 761 48.24 9.20 -46.41
C GLY A 761 47.97 10.04 -45.16
N ILE A 762 48.73 9.81 -44.08
CA ILE A 762 48.64 10.60 -42.83
C ILE A 762 49.69 11.70 -42.79
N SER A 763 49.38 12.83 -42.15
CA SER A 763 50.35 13.91 -41.98
C SER A 763 51.42 13.60 -40.92
N PRO A 764 52.62 14.23 -40.97
CA PRO A 764 53.74 13.92 -40.06
C PRO A 764 53.44 14.06 -38.56
N ASP A 765 52.46 14.90 -38.18
CA ASP A 765 52.07 15.19 -36.80
C ASP A 765 50.67 14.62 -36.44
N PHE A 766 50.15 13.66 -37.23
CA PHE A 766 48.80 13.07 -37.12
C PHE A 766 48.43 12.67 -35.68
N THR A 767 49.28 11.89 -35.02
CA THR A 767 49.04 11.38 -33.67
C THR A 767 49.07 12.46 -32.56
N ALA A 768 49.63 13.64 -32.83
CA ALA A 768 49.72 14.73 -31.86
C ALA A 768 48.57 15.74 -31.98
N ASN A 769 47.99 15.89 -33.18
CA ASN A 769 47.11 17.01 -33.54
C ASN A 769 45.71 16.62 -34.04
N CYS A 770 45.44 15.34 -34.30
CA CYS A 770 44.17 14.83 -34.84
C CYS A 770 43.41 13.95 -33.83
N SER A 771 42.10 14.13 -33.72
CA SER A 771 41.20 13.29 -32.91
C SER A 771 39.87 13.10 -33.63
N ASP A 772 39.26 11.93 -33.50
CA ASP A 772 37.91 11.66 -34.00
C ASP A 772 36.88 12.25 -33.05
N GLU A 773 35.99 13.08 -33.58
CA GLU A 773 34.82 13.59 -32.86
C GLU A 773 33.57 12.92 -33.42
N VAL A 774 32.86 12.24 -32.52
CA VAL A 774 31.58 11.61 -32.82
C VAL A 774 30.50 12.42 -32.11
N ASP A 775 29.69 13.12 -32.89
CA ASP A 775 28.47 13.77 -32.43
C ASP A 775 27.28 12.88 -32.76
N ARG A 776 26.57 12.44 -31.73
CA ARG A 776 25.40 11.60 -31.86
C ARG A 776 24.19 12.30 -31.29
N ARG A 777 23.23 12.52 -32.18
CA ARG A 777 21.90 12.96 -31.82
C ARG A 777 20.92 11.84 -32.02
N ALA A 778 20.17 11.56 -30.95
CA ALA A 778 19.11 10.59 -31.00
C ALA A 778 17.81 11.13 -30.43
N ASP A 779 16.77 11.05 -31.26
CA ASP A 779 15.41 11.41 -30.92
C ASP A 779 14.57 10.12 -30.86
N GLY A 780 14.02 9.83 -29.70
CA GLY A 780 13.22 8.64 -29.40
C GLY A 780 11.79 9.02 -29.05
N ASP A 781 10.83 8.45 -29.78
CA ASP A 781 9.40 8.64 -29.55
C ASP A 781 8.72 7.29 -29.29
N SER A 782 7.77 7.31 -28.37
CA SER A 782 6.98 6.13 -28.04
C SER A 782 5.53 6.47 -27.74
N VAL A 783 4.64 5.65 -28.28
CA VAL A 783 3.24 5.61 -27.89
C VAL A 783 2.88 4.16 -27.62
N GLU A 784 2.47 3.90 -26.39
CA GLU A 784 2.10 2.58 -25.90
C GLU A 784 0.69 2.61 -25.34
N PHE A 785 -0.03 1.52 -25.55
CA PHE A 785 -1.23 1.20 -24.81
C PHE A 785 -0.99 -0.08 -24.02
N SER A 786 -1.49 -0.11 -22.80
CA SER A 786 -1.50 -1.29 -21.95
C SER A 786 -2.89 -1.45 -21.37
N SER A 787 -3.49 -2.61 -21.49
CA SER A 787 -4.78 -2.90 -20.89
C SER A 787 -4.70 -4.16 -20.05
N VAL A 788 -5.03 -4.02 -18.77
CA VAL A 788 -5.20 -5.14 -17.84
C VAL A 788 -6.68 -5.43 -17.69
N ILE A 789 -7.10 -6.59 -18.15
CA ILE A 789 -8.47 -7.09 -18.15
C ILE A 789 -8.56 -8.24 -17.16
N GLU A 790 -9.32 -8.07 -16.09
CA GLU A 790 -9.69 -9.17 -15.19
C GLU A 790 -10.90 -9.90 -15.80
N LEU A 791 -10.70 -11.14 -16.23
CA LEU A 791 -11.76 -11.99 -16.77
C LEU A 791 -12.54 -12.67 -15.63
N SER A 792 -11.84 -13.02 -14.56
CA SER A 792 -12.39 -13.53 -13.31
C SER A 792 -11.40 -13.24 -12.16
N ASP A 793 -11.75 -13.60 -10.91
CA ASP A 793 -10.87 -13.40 -9.76
C ASP A 793 -9.52 -14.16 -9.87
N ASN A 794 -9.41 -15.14 -10.77
CA ASN A 794 -8.22 -15.97 -10.99
C ASN A 794 -7.59 -15.82 -12.39
N GLU A 795 -8.19 -15.02 -13.27
CA GLU A 795 -7.78 -14.92 -14.67
C GLU A 795 -7.65 -13.46 -15.07
N SER A 796 -6.47 -13.08 -15.55
CA SER A 796 -6.22 -11.75 -16.07
C SER A 796 -5.51 -11.81 -17.41
N LEU A 797 -5.91 -10.94 -18.31
CA LEU A 797 -5.28 -10.73 -19.60
C LEU A 797 -4.65 -9.34 -19.63
N LEU A 798 -3.34 -9.30 -19.87
CA LEU A 798 -2.61 -8.08 -20.18
C LEU A 798 -2.42 -8.02 -21.70
N VAL A 799 -2.86 -6.92 -22.29
CA VAL A 799 -2.67 -6.62 -23.71
C VAL A 799 -1.83 -5.36 -23.79
N ASP A 800 -0.62 -5.47 -24.33
CA ASP A 800 0.23 -4.32 -24.59
C ASP A 800 0.43 -4.18 -26.09
N GLY A 801 0.50 -2.96 -26.57
CA GLY A 801 0.95 -2.70 -27.92
C GLY A 801 1.44 -1.28 -28.04
N GLY A 802 2.22 -1.03 -29.07
CA GLY A 802 2.81 0.28 -29.22
C GLY A 802 3.65 0.42 -30.46
N TYR A 803 4.07 1.66 -30.63
CA TYR A 803 4.98 2.09 -31.66
C TYR A 803 6.16 2.77 -30.96
N HIS A 804 7.36 2.30 -31.30
CA HIS A 804 8.63 2.90 -30.90
C HIS A 804 9.32 3.38 -32.17
N ALA A 805 9.80 4.60 -32.15
CA ALA A 805 10.64 5.12 -33.22
C ALA A 805 11.88 5.74 -32.61
N ILE A 806 13.00 5.49 -33.26
CA ILE A 806 14.25 6.16 -32.97
C ILE A 806 14.84 6.67 -34.27
N LYS A 807 15.23 7.94 -34.27
CA LYS A 807 16.05 8.53 -35.31
C LYS A 807 17.38 8.86 -34.68
N ASN A 808 18.41 8.18 -35.15
CA ASN A 808 19.77 8.38 -34.72
C ASN A 808 20.58 8.94 -35.88
N ILE A 809 21.26 10.06 -35.64
CA ILE A 809 22.19 10.67 -36.58
C ILE A 809 23.53 10.68 -35.88
N SER A 810 24.49 9.96 -36.45
CA SER A 810 25.87 9.92 -36.01
C SER A 810 26.70 10.65 -37.05
N GLN A 811 27.34 11.75 -36.64
CA GLN A 811 28.31 12.44 -37.47
C GLN A 811 29.70 12.16 -36.89
N ILE A 812 30.51 11.47 -37.68
CA ILE A 812 31.90 11.16 -37.38
C ILE A 812 32.73 12.11 -38.21
N GLY A 813 33.43 13.05 -37.55
CA GLY A 813 34.28 14.03 -38.20
C GLY A 813 35.63 14.15 -37.51
N PHE A 814 36.64 14.59 -38.26
CA PHE A 814 37.98 14.77 -37.72
C PHE A 814 38.13 16.17 -37.10
N PHE A 815 38.63 16.22 -35.87
CA PHE A 815 38.93 17.46 -35.15
C PHE A 815 40.42 17.82 -35.26
N HIS A 816 40.71 19.05 -35.72
CA HIS A 816 42.06 19.57 -35.99
C HIS A 816 42.47 20.65 -34.97
N LYS A 817 43.63 20.52 -34.31
CA LYS A 817 44.09 21.50 -33.30
C LYS A 817 44.66 22.81 -33.85
N GLU A 818 45.19 22.84 -35.07
CA GLU A 818 45.75 24.01 -35.76
C GLU A 818 45.36 23.97 -37.25
N GLN A 819 45.70 24.97 -38.08
CA GLN A 819 45.40 25.01 -39.54
C GLN A 819 46.14 23.93 -40.37
N LEU A 820 46.37 22.74 -39.80
CA LEU A 820 47.08 21.62 -40.39
C LEU A 820 46.11 20.51 -40.81
N HIS A 821 46.40 19.88 -41.94
CA HIS A 821 45.63 18.79 -42.54
C HIS A 821 46.00 17.45 -41.88
N CYS A 822 45.00 16.58 -41.61
CA CYS A 822 45.24 15.26 -41.00
C CYS A 822 45.55 14.18 -42.05
N TYR A 823 45.07 14.38 -43.29
CA TYR A 823 45.25 13.45 -44.40
C TYR A 823 45.76 14.16 -45.66
N GLU A 824 46.48 13.42 -46.49
CA GLU A 824 46.89 13.82 -47.84
C GLU A 824 46.34 12.83 -48.86
N ASP A 825 45.77 13.33 -49.94
CA ASP A 825 45.43 12.51 -51.11
C ASP A 825 46.72 12.07 -51.81
N LEU A 826 46.98 10.75 -51.88
CA LEU A 826 48.22 10.21 -52.44
C LEU A 826 48.27 10.27 -53.98
N ASP A 827 47.11 10.37 -54.65
CA ASP A 827 47.02 10.45 -56.11
C ASP A 827 47.20 11.88 -56.62
N PHE A 828 46.72 12.88 -55.86
CA PHE A 828 46.76 14.30 -56.25
C PHE A 828 47.76 15.16 -55.43
N GLY A 829 48.21 14.69 -54.27
CA GLY A 829 49.09 15.43 -53.37
C GLY A 829 48.43 16.61 -52.67
N ASP A 830 47.09 16.67 -52.70
CA ASP A 830 46.32 17.78 -52.15
C ASP A 830 46.00 17.54 -50.67
N PRO A 831 46.12 18.57 -49.81
CA PRO A 831 45.77 18.46 -48.40
C PRO A 831 44.25 18.37 -48.18
N ILE A 832 43.82 17.42 -47.35
CA ILE A 832 42.42 17.27 -46.96
C ILE A 832 42.16 18.11 -45.70
N LEU A 833 41.26 19.10 -45.82
CA LEU A 833 40.89 20.02 -44.74
C LEU A 833 39.83 19.43 -43.80
N ARG A 834 38.94 18.59 -44.33
CA ARG A 834 37.82 17.98 -43.59
C ARG A 834 37.35 16.72 -44.31
N ASP A 835 37.01 15.68 -43.54
CA ASP A 835 36.38 14.46 -44.04
C ASP A 835 35.36 13.96 -43.00
N ASP A 836 34.07 14.14 -43.25
CA ASP A 836 33.01 13.77 -42.31
C ASP A 836 32.18 12.62 -42.88
N LEU A 837 32.05 11.54 -42.11
CA LEU A 837 31.09 10.47 -42.34
C LEU A 837 29.80 10.77 -41.56
N VAL A 838 28.71 10.95 -42.29
CA VAL A 838 27.38 11.14 -41.70
C VAL A 838 26.58 9.85 -41.86
N GLU A 839 26.43 9.12 -40.77
CA GLU A 839 25.59 7.94 -40.67
C GLU A 839 24.20 8.33 -40.19
N GLN A 840 23.18 7.97 -40.95
CA GLN A 840 21.79 8.17 -40.57
C GLN A 840 21.13 6.82 -40.38
N LEU A 841 20.54 6.62 -39.21
CA LEU A 841 19.75 5.45 -38.87
C LEU A 841 18.34 5.88 -38.46
N GLU A 842 17.36 5.39 -39.20
CA GLU A 842 15.96 5.49 -38.82
C GLU A 842 15.44 4.08 -38.55
N GLN A 843 15.01 3.83 -37.31
CA GLN A 843 14.37 2.58 -36.95
C GLN A 843 13.01 2.83 -36.32
N SER A 844 12.04 2.02 -36.74
CA SER A 844 10.75 1.94 -36.08
C SER A 844 10.32 0.51 -35.84
N ASP A 845 9.76 0.31 -34.64
CA ASP A 845 9.25 -0.95 -34.16
C ASP A 845 7.78 -0.80 -33.83
N GLN A 846 6.96 -1.67 -34.43
CA GLN A 846 5.60 -1.89 -34.02
C GLN A 846 5.55 -3.19 -33.25
N PHE A 847 5.01 -3.15 -32.03
CA PHE A 847 4.82 -4.36 -31.26
C PHE A 847 3.38 -4.51 -30.79
N PHE A 848 2.99 -5.78 -30.68
CA PHE A 848 1.77 -6.18 -30.03
C PHE A 848 2.08 -7.42 -29.20
N SER A 849 1.65 -7.41 -27.94
CA SER A 849 1.83 -8.53 -27.04
C SER A 849 0.56 -8.85 -26.29
N LEU A 850 0.39 -10.15 -26.08
CA LEU A 850 -0.67 -10.73 -25.27
C LEU A 850 0.00 -11.52 -24.18
N ARG A 851 -0.39 -11.22 -22.95
CA ARG A 851 0.02 -11.97 -21.77
C ARG A 851 -1.19 -12.42 -20.99
N GLY A 852 -1.42 -13.71 -20.91
CA GLY A 852 -2.47 -14.26 -20.08
C GLY A 852 -1.88 -14.85 -18.81
N MET A 853 -2.52 -14.56 -17.68
CA MET A 853 -2.19 -15.10 -16.38
C MET A 853 -3.41 -15.82 -15.81
N TRP A 854 -3.23 -17.09 -15.45
CA TRP A 854 -4.30 -17.95 -14.93
C TRP A 854 -3.85 -18.62 -13.64
N THR A 855 -4.68 -18.52 -12.61
CA THR A 855 -4.49 -19.25 -11.36
C THR A 855 -5.41 -20.48 -11.35
N ALA A 856 -4.82 -21.65 -11.59
CA ALA A 856 -5.52 -22.92 -11.54
C ALA A 856 -5.82 -23.36 -10.09
N ARG A 857 -6.73 -24.33 -9.94
CA ARG A 857 -7.01 -24.98 -8.63
C ARG A 857 -5.70 -25.49 -8.04
N LEU A 858 -5.50 -25.28 -6.73
CA LEU A 858 -4.26 -25.54 -5.96
C LEU A 858 -3.19 -24.42 -6.02
N GLY A 859 -3.48 -23.26 -6.62
CA GLY A 859 -2.59 -22.09 -6.58
C GLY A 859 -1.38 -22.20 -7.53
N VAL A 860 -1.54 -22.96 -8.62
CA VAL A 860 -0.60 -22.97 -9.74
C VAL A 860 -0.97 -21.81 -10.66
N GLU A 861 -0.03 -20.91 -10.88
CA GLU A 861 -0.14 -19.77 -11.78
C GLU A 861 0.58 -20.08 -13.09
N ILE A 862 -0.15 -19.94 -14.19
CA ILE A 862 0.33 -20.10 -15.55
C ILE A 862 0.40 -18.71 -16.16
N ASP A 863 1.53 -18.39 -16.78
CA ASP A 863 1.82 -17.11 -17.39
C ASP A 863 2.26 -17.35 -18.83
N LEU A 864 1.45 -16.97 -19.80
CA LEU A 864 1.77 -17.15 -21.22
C LEU A 864 1.92 -15.78 -21.86
N PHE A 865 3.03 -15.57 -22.55
CA PHE A 865 3.38 -14.35 -23.23
C PHE A 865 3.65 -14.63 -24.70
N ALA A 866 3.04 -13.85 -25.58
CA ALA A 866 3.34 -13.84 -27.00
C ALA A 866 3.49 -12.39 -27.44
N LYS A 867 4.52 -12.10 -28.23
CA LYS A 867 4.81 -10.76 -28.74
C LYS A 867 5.21 -10.84 -30.20
N LEU A 868 4.55 -10.05 -31.03
CA LEU A 868 4.91 -9.84 -32.42
C LEU A 868 5.59 -8.48 -32.52
N VAL A 869 6.76 -8.46 -33.15
CA VAL A 869 7.50 -7.22 -33.40
C VAL A 869 7.77 -7.11 -34.89
N SER A 870 7.31 -6.03 -35.51
CA SER A 870 7.63 -5.68 -36.88
C SER A 870 8.57 -4.49 -36.86
N THR A 871 9.72 -4.64 -37.50
CA THR A 871 10.80 -3.67 -37.50
C THR A 871 11.08 -3.19 -38.90
N HIS A 872 11.22 -1.88 -39.04
CA HIS A 872 11.69 -1.23 -40.25
C HIS A 872 12.92 -0.42 -39.91
N ARG A 873 14.03 -0.76 -40.56
CA ARG A 873 15.29 -0.05 -40.42
C ARG A 873 15.69 0.49 -41.78
N ALA A 874 16.04 1.76 -41.84
CA ALA A 874 16.71 2.36 -42.98
C ALA A 874 18.02 2.98 -42.49
N PHE A 875 19.08 2.80 -43.27
CA PHE A 875 20.38 3.40 -42.98
C PHE A 875 20.96 4.01 -44.26
N ASN A 876 21.66 5.13 -44.10
CA ASN A 876 22.29 5.85 -45.18
C ASN A 876 23.52 6.59 -44.68
N ASP A 877 24.65 6.32 -45.31
CA ASP A 877 25.97 6.81 -44.94
C ASP A 877 26.50 7.68 -46.08
N ASN A 878 26.71 8.96 -45.80
CA ASN A 878 27.21 9.94 -46.76
C ASN A 878 28.59 10.45 -46.31
N LEU A 879 29.50 10.59 -47.27
CA LEU A 879 30.82 11.20 -47.06
C LEU A 879 30.82 12.66 -47.56
N ILE A 880 31.40 13.56 -46.76
CA ILE A 880 31.61 14.99 -47.07
C ILE A 880 33.10 15.28 -46.96
N THR A 881 33.75 15.70 -48.05
CA THR A 881 35.20 15.94 -48.09
C THR A 881 35.51 17.35 -48.60
N GLU A 882 36.32 18.12 -47.86
CA GLU A 882 36.79 19.48 -48.23
C GLU A 882 38.30 19.48 -48.51
N TYR A 883 38.72 20.05 -49.66
CA TYR A 883 40.14 20.15 -50.07
C TYR A 883 40.69 21.57 -49.94
N GLY A 884 41.96 21.73 -49.53
CA GLY A 884 42.59 23.04 -49.36
C GLY A 884 44.00 23.14 -49.93
N GLY A 885 44.23 24.05 -50.88
CA GLY A 885 45.55 24.34 -51.47
C GLY A 885 45.98 25.82 -51.35
N PRO A 886 47.20 26.19 -51.79
CA PRO A 886 47.76 27.55 -51.68
C PRO A 886 47.09 28.64 -52.56
N PHE A 887 45.95 28.36 -53.17
CA PHE A 887 45.15 29.30 -53.97
C PHE A 887 43.79 29.59 -53.30
N PRO A 888 43.11 30.71 -53.61
CA PRO A 888 41.96 31.20 -52.83
C PRO A 888 40.67 30.36 -52.89
N ASP A 889 40.61 29.32 -53.73
CA ASP A 889 39.38 28.58 -54.00
C ASP A 889 39.39 27.23 -53.27
N VAL A 890 38.61 27.13 -52.19
CA VAL A 890 38.29 25.89 -51.47
C VAL A 890 37.16 25.18 -52.22
N TYR A 891 37.31 23.89 -52.53
CA TYR A 891 36.27 23.06 -53.16
C TYR A 891 35.75 22.02 -52.16
N SER A 892 34.43 22.00 -51.95
CA SER A 892 33.71 20.99 -51.14
C SER A 892 33.04 19.97 -52.04
N ILE A 893 33.25 18.68 -51.79
CA ILE A 893 32.51 17.59 -52.44
C ILE A 893 31.53 17.04 -51.41
N ASP A 894 30.26 17.40 -51.59
CA ASP A 894 29.18 16.99 -50.69
C ASP A 894 28.42 15.77 -51.26
N ASN A 895 27.93 14.89 -50.38
CA ASN A 895 27.01 13.78 -50.69
C ASN A 895 27.57 12.63 -51.56
N ILE A 896 28.77 12.12 -51.25
CA ILE A 896 29.17 10.83 -51.81
C ILE A 896 28.46 9.73 -51.02
N ASN A 897 27.50 9.04 -51.64
CA ASN A 897 26.79 7.91 -51.01
C ASN A 897 27.76 6.74 -50.84
N ALA A 898 28.15 6.44 -49.60
CA ALA A 898 29.09 5.39 -49.26
C ALA A 898 28.37 4.05 -49.08
N LEU A 899 27.21 4.06 -48.40
CA LEU A 899 26.41 2.86 -48.14
C LEU A 899 24.96 3.26 -47.82
N SER A 900 23.97 2.59 -48.43
CA SER A 900 22.59 2.78 -48.03
C SER A 900 21.74 1.53 -48.23
N GLY A 901 20.73 1.37 -47.38
CA GLY A 901 19.89 0.19 -47.38
C GLY A 901 18.67 0.29 -46.49
N SER A 902 17.75 -0.66 -46.64
CA SER A 902 16.62 -0.83 -45.72
C SER A 902 16.35 -2.30 -45.44
N VAL A 903 15.97 -2.60 -44.21
CA VAL A 903 15.64 -3.93 -43.73
C VAL A 903 14.26 -3.89 -43.10
N LYS A 904 13.40 -4.81 -43.55
CA LYS A 904 12.11 -5.11 -42.91
C LYS A 904 12.19 -6.50 -42.31
N LYS A 905 11.97 -6.61 -41.01
CA LYS A 905 11.98 -7.90 -40.31
C LYS A 905 10.78 -7.98 -39.38
N THR A 906 10.03 -9.07 -39.47
CA THR A 906 8.96 -9.39 -38.53
C THR A 906 9.37 -10.61 -37.74
N GLU A 907 9.27 -10.52 -36.42
CA GLU A 907 9.67 -11.57 -35.50
C GLU A 907 8.53 -11.93 -34.56
N SER A 908 8.40 -13.23 -34.30
CA SER A 908 7.59 -13.76 -33.21
C SER A 908 8.49 -14.08 -32.02
N LEU A 909 8.14 -13.46 -30.91
CA LEU A 909 8.75 -13.62 -29.60
C LEU A 909 7.69 -14.20 -28.67
N GLY A 910 8.13 -14.82 -27.59
CA GLY A 910 7.19 -15.46 -26.69
C GLY A 910 7.87 -16.09 -25.51
N GLY A 911 7.06 -16.37 -24.50
CA GLY A 911 7.52 -17.06 -23.33
C GLY A 911 6.37 -17.73 -22.60
N ALA A 912 6.74 -18.72 -21.81
CA ALA A 912 5.82 -19.41 -20.93
C ALA A 912 6.47 -19.51 -19.56
N GLY A 913 5.67 -19.23 -18.55
CA GLY A 913 6.02 -19.25 -17.15
C GLY A 913 5.07 -20.15 -16.39
N LEU A 914 5.61 -20.96 -15.50
CA LEU A 914 4.85 -21.69 -14.50
C LEU A 914 5.38 -21.30 -13.12
N TYR A 915 4.48 -20.90 -12.24
CA TYR A 915 4.77 -20.61 -10.86
C TYR A 915 3.78 -21.32 -9.95
N TRP A 916 4.24 -21.86 -8.83
CA TRP A 916 3.31 -22.34 -7.81
C TRP A 916 3.88 -22.18 -6.42
N ALA A 917 2.97 -21.94 -5.48
CA ALA A 917 3.25 -21.95 -4.06
C ALA A 917 3.02 -23.35 -3.49
N SER A 918 3.92 -23.88 -2.67
CA SER A 918 3.59 -25.04 -1.83
C SER A 918 3.33 -24.62 -0.38
N GLY A 919 2.15 -24.91 0.15
CA GLY A 919 1.79 -24.66 1.56
C GLY A 919 1.81 -23.18 1.97
N ASN A 920 2.08 -22.89 3.26
CA ASN A 920 1.92 -21.59 3.96
C ASN A 920 2.71 -20.35 3.43
N GLY A 921 3.01 -20.25 2.13
CA GLY A 921 3.19 -18.95 1.45
C GLY A 921 4.61 -18.43 1.21
N LEU A 922 5.67 -19.23 1.40
CA LEU A 922 7.06 -18.81 1.11
C LEU A 922 7.92 -19.89 0.41
N THR A 923 7.28 -20.93 -0.12
CA THR A 923 7.95 -21.88 -1.01
C THR A 923 7.41 -21.66 -2.40
N SER A 924 8.30 -21.67 -3.39
CA SER A 924 7.96 -21.49 -4.78
C SER A 924 8.88 -22.25 -5.71
N LEU A 925 8.34 -22.67 -6.85
CA LEU A 925 9.13 -23.04 -8.02
C LEU A 925 8.65 -22.19 -9.20
N GLN A 926 9.58 -21.47 -9.81
CA GLN A 926 9.43 -20.63 -10.98
C GLN A 926 10.17 -21.30 -12.13
N LEU A 927 9.49 -21.52 -13.24
CA LEU A 927 10.05 -22.01 -14.49
C LEU A 927 9.66 -21.00 -15.56
N ALA A 928 10.64 -20.45 -16.27
CA ALA A 928 10.36 -19.57 -17.40
C ALA A 928 11.24 -19.93 -18.59
N ALA A 929 10.63 -20.05 -19.75
CA ALA A 929 11.31 -19.98 -21.04
C ALA A 929 10.86 -18.67 -21.68
N VAL A 930 11.80 -17.78 -21.97
CA VAL A 930 11.53 -16.42 -22.42
C VAL A 930 12.40 -16.12 -23.62
N ARG A 931 11.74 -15.77 -24.73
CA ARG A 931 12.37 -15.11 -25.86
C ARG A 931 11.79 -13.71 -25.95
N ASP A 932 12.60 -12.70 -25.72
CA ASP A 932 12.16 -11.30 -25.78
C ASP A 932 13.25 -10.40 -26.34
N ARG A 933 12.83 -9.21 -26.77
CA ARG A 933 13.66 -8.18 -27.38
C ARG A 933 13.65 -6.94 -26.49
N ARG A 934 14.83 -6.37 -26.21
CA ARG A 934 14.95 -5.12 -25.48
C ARG A 934 14.28 -4.00 -26.31
N PRO A 935 13.31 -3.26 -25.75
CA PRO A 935 12.72 -2.11 -26.43
C PRO A 935 13.78 -1.08 -26.85
N LEU A 936 13.50 -0.36 -27.94
CA LEU A 936 14.40 0.67 -28.48
C LEU A 936 14.44 1.96 -27.66
N VAL A 937 13.46 2.17 -26.76
CA VAL A 937 13.27 3.40 -25.99
C VAL A 937 13.30 3.10 -24.50
N ASP A 938 14.01 3.93 -23.72
CA ASP A 938 14.15 3.75 -22.26
C ASP A 938 12.90 4.06 -21.45
N ALA A 939 12.00 4.85 -22.03
CA ALA A 939 10.78 5.28 -21.37
C ALA A 939 9.64 4.26 -21.43
N SER A 940 9.88 3.05 -21.94
CA SER A 940 8.83 2.07 -22.19
C SER A 940 8.16 1.55 -20.91
N VAL A 941 6.86 1.27 -20.97
CA VAL A 941 6.13 0.53 -19.92
C VAL A 941 5.91 -0.94 -20.30
N SER A 942 6.37 -1.37 -21.48
CA SER A 942 6.26 -2.73 -22.03
C SER A 942 7.13 -3.82 -21.37
N PRO A 943 8.26 -3.53 -20.70
CA PRO A 943 9.06 -4.58 -20.07
C PRO A 943 8.28 -5.31 -18.98
N THR A 944 8.29 -6.64 -19.03
CA THR A 944 7.58 -7.50 -18.08
C THR A 944 8.43 -8.68 -17.62
N ARG A 945 8.04 -9.28 -16.50
CA ARG A 945 8.59 -10.56 -16.01
C ARG A 945 7.65 -11.69 -16.40
N ILE A 946 8.20 -12.85 -16.72
CA ILE A 946 7.42 -14.09 -16.91
C ILE A 946 7.69 -15.00 -15.72
N ALA A 947 6.64 -15.40 -14.99
CA ALA A 947 6.76 -16.15 -13.72
C ALA A 947 7.78 -15.55 -12.72
N GLY A 948 7.85 -14.22 -12.62
CA GLY A 948 8.76 -13.51 -11.73
C GLY A 948 10.22 -13.40 -12.20
N ILE A 949 10.54 -13.95 -13.37
CA ILE A 949 11.87 -13.90 -13.98
C ILE A 949 11.92 -12.76 -15.00
N THR A 950 12.89 -11.85 -14.85
CA THR A 950 13.11 -10.74 -15.78
C THR A 950 14.03 -11.19 -16.91
N PRO A 951 13.73 -10.85 -18.17
CA PRO A 951 14.70 -10.97 -19.26
C PRO A 951 16.00 -10.22 -18.95
N LEU A 952 17.13 -10.69 -19.47
CA LEU A 952 18.45 -10.09 -19.25
C LEU A 952 18.69 -8.77 -20.02
N TYR A 953 17.77 -7.80 -19.90
CA TYR A 953 17.83 -6.51 -20.62
C TYR A 953 19.12 -5.72 -20.36
N ASP A 954 19.74 -5.86 -19.19
CA ASP A 954 20.98 -5.12 -18.89
C ASP A 954 22.19 -5.59 -19.68
N TRP A 955 22.17 -6.81 -20.24
CA TRP A 955 23.24 -7.32 -21.12
C TRP A 955 23.02 -6.94 -22.59
N LEU A 956 21.84 -6.41 -22.92
CA LEU A 956 21.44 -6.16 -24.30
C LEU A 956 21.58 -4.70 -24.69
N HIS A 957 22.07 -4.44 -25.91
CA HIS A 957 21.85 -3.16 -26.60
C HIS A 957 20.36 -2.98 -26.96
N PRO A 958 19.90 -1.74 -27.23
CA PRO A 958 18.60 -1.53 -27.87
C PRO A 958 18.46 -2.48 -29.06
N ASP A 959 17.28 -3.05 -29.24
CA ASP A 959 16.99 -4.04 -30.29
C ASP A 959 17.56 -5.46 -30.08
N GLY A 960 18.38 -5.68 -29.04
CA GLY A 960 18.98 -6.97 -28.75
C GLY A 960 17.94 -8.03 -28.34
N ILE A 961 18.24 -9.28 -28.63
CA ILE A 961 17.37 -10.44 -28.37
C ILE A 961 17.99 -11.32 -27.31
N THR A 962 17.17 -11.78 -26.37
CA THR A 962 17.52 -12.83 -25.42
C THR A 962 16.64 -14.05 -25.63
N GLU A 963 17.27 -15.22 -25.65
CA GLU A 963 16.63 -16.53 -25.55
C GLU A 963 17.07 -17.16 -24.24
N GLN A 964 16.19 -17.12 -23.24
CA GLN A 964 16.49 -17.44 -21.85
C GLN A 964 15.63 -18.59 -21.35
N ILE A 965 16.25 -19.53 -20.64
CA ILE A 965 15.57 -20.54 -19.82
C ILE A 965 16.08 -20.39 -18.40
N SER A 966 15.15 -20.16 -17.49
CA SER A 966 15.43 -19.95 -16.08
C SER A 966 14.56 -20.83 -15.19
N VAL A 967 15.19 -21.38 -14.17
CA VAL A 967 14.56 -22.17 -13.12
C VAL A 967 14.96 -21.56 -11.79
N ARG A 968 13.98 -21.21 -10.96
CA ARG A 968 14.21 -20.69 -9.62
C ARG A 968 13.34 -21.42 -8.61
N ALA A 969 13.98 -22.15 -7.71
CA ALA A 969 13.35 -22.87 -6.62
C ALA A 969 13.69 -22.18 -5.30
N ALA A 970 12.69 -21.69 -4.58
CA ALA A 970 12.85 -21.13 -3.25
C ALA A 970 12.05 -21.95 -2.24
N HIS A 971 12.64 -22.32 -1.12
CA HIS A 971 11.97 -23.10 -0.10
C HIS A 971 12.33 -22.61 1.29
N LYS A 972 11.30 -22.44 2.13
CA LYS A 972 11.47 -22.07 3.54
C LYS A 972 11.70 -23.35 4.36
N LEU A 973 12.97 -23.65 4.66
CA LEU A 973 13.41 -24.83 5.43
C LEU A 973 12.90 -24.83 6.88
N SER A 974 12.71 -23.64 7.46
CA SER A 974 12.12 -23.44 8.79
C SER A 974 11.53 -22.04 8.88
N GLN A 975 10.89 -21.70 10.00
CA GLN A 975 10.44 -20.31 10.25
C GLN A 975 11.56 -19.26 10.10
N TYR A 976 12.84 -19.66 10.20
CA TYR A 976 13.99 -18.75 10.17
C TYR A 976 14.85 -18.86 8.91
N PHE A 977 14.91 -20.01 8.25
CA PHE A 977 15.83 -20.24 7.15
C PHE A 977 15.09 -20.53 5.85
N SER A 978 15.59 -19.96 4.76
CA SER A 978 15.18 -20.26 3.39
C SER A 978 16.39 -20.56 2.53
N VAL A 979 16.16 -21.40 1.53
CA VAL A 979 17.14 -21.71 0.50
C VAL A 979 16.53 -21.36 -0.85
N THR A 980 17.33 -20.76 -1.71
CA THR A 980 16.97 -20.44 -3.08
C THR A 980 18.05 -20.99 -4.00
N ALA A 981 17.66 -21.85 -4.93
CA ALA A 981 18.48 -22.31 -6.02
C ALA A 981 17.97 -21.70 -7.32
N GLU A 982 18.86 -21.14 -8.13
CA GLU A 982 18.51 -20.55 -9.41
C GLU A 982 19.49 -21.01 -10.48
N HIS A 983 18.97 -21.33 -11.65
CA HIS A 983 19.77 -21.62 -12.83
C HIS A 983 19.19 -20.84 -14.00
N THR A 984 20.06 -20.17 -14.75
CA THR A 984 19.70 -19.43 -15.95
C THR A 984 20.67 -19.77 -17.06
N SER A 985 20.14 -20.21 -18.19
CA SER A 985 20.87 -20.36 -19.45
C SER A 985 20.26 -19.38 -20.44
N ALA A 986 21.08 -18.55 -21.07
CA ALA A 986 20.61 -17.56 -22.01
C ALA A 986 21.56 -17.42 -23.21
N ASP A 987 20.99 -17.42 -24.40
CA ASP A 987 21.66 -16.98 -25.62
C ASP A 987 21.30 -15.52 -25.87
N LEU A 988 22.32 -14.68 -25.94
CA LEU A 988 22.22 -13.24 -26.07
C LEU A 988 22.76 -12.83 -27.43
N GLN A 989 21.97 -12.07 -28.17
CA GLN A 989 22.34 -11.50 -29.46
C GLN A 989 22.13 -10.00 -29.41
N ASN A 990 23.22 -9.27 -29.53
CA ASN A 990 23.25 -7.83 -29.55
C ASN A 990 23.23 -7.30 -30.97
N ASN A 991 22.67 -6.09 -31.13
CA ASN A 991 22.65 -5.42 -32.41
C ASN A 991 23.95 -4.60 -32.57
N PRO A 992 24.82 -4.93 -33.54
CA PRO A 992 26.12 -4.28 -33.70
C PRO A 992 26.00 -2.79 -34.06
N ILE A 993 24.86 -2.35 -34.60
CA ILE A 993 24.64 -0.92 -34.93
C ILE A 993 24.53 -0.05 -33.66
N PHE A 994 24.10 -0.62 -32.53
CA PHE A 994 23.91 0.12 -31.27
C PHE A 994 25.03 -0.11 -30.25
N ILE A 995 26.19 -0.63 -30.68
CA ILE A 995 27.28 -1.08 -29.80
C ILE A 995 27.84 0.04 -28.90
N ASP A 996 27.73 1.29 -29.33
CA ASP A 996 28.27 2.45 -28.60
C ASP A 996 27.21 3.31 -27.90
N TYR A 997 25.98 2.82 -27.77
CA TYR A 997 24.84 3.60 -27.25
C TYR A 997 24.77 3.57 -25.70
N PHE A 998 25.77 4.18 -25.05
CA PHE A 998 26.04 4.10 -23.60
C PHE A 998 25.20 5.08 -22.73
N ALA A 999 24.68 6.15 -23.34
CA ALA A 999 23.98 7.25 -22.67
C ALA A 999 22.73 6.83 -21.89
N GLU A 1000 21.88 6.01 -22.51
CA GLU A 1000 20.58 5.55 -22.01
C GLU A 1000 20.60 4.87 -20.63
N GLN A 1001 21.61 4.05 -20.40
CA GLN A 1001 21.79 3.39 -19.10
C GLN A 1001 22.10 4.39 -17.98
N GLN A 1002 22.90 5.42 -18.30
CA GLN A 1002 23.25 6.44 -17.33
C GLN A 1002 22.03 7.28 -16.99
N SER A 1003 21.18 7.59 -17.97
CA SER A 1003 19.89 8.26 -17.77
C SER A 1003 18.97 7.49 -16.83
N ALA A 1004 18.76 6.19 -17.07
CA ALA A 1004 17.94 5.33 -16.19
C ALA A 1004 18.51 5.26 -14.76
N ARG A 1005 19.84 5.20 -14.62
CA ARG A 1005 20.53 5.22 -13.32
C ARG A 1005 20.35 6.55 -12.59
N GLN A 1006 20.47 7.67 -13.30
CA GLN A 1006 20.32 9.02 -12.76
C GLN A 1006 18.92 9.24 -12.19
N ILE A 1007 17.88 8.91 -12.97
CA ILE A 1007 16.47 8.98 -12.53
C ILE A 1007 16.27 8.16 -11.26
N ARG A 1008 16.79 6.93 -11.26
CA ARG A 1008 16.68 6.02 -10.11
C ARG A 1008 17.34 6.57 -8.84
N ARG A 1009 18.50 7.23 -8.93
CA ARG A 1009 19.20 7.83 -7.78
C ARG A 1009 18.41 8.95 -7.11
N VAL A 1010 17.62 9.69 -7.89
CA VAL A 1010 16.87 10.86 -7.42
C VAL A 1010 15.46 10.46 -6.98
N ALA A 1011 14.74 9.65 -7.78
CA ALA A 1011 13.33 9.35 -7.60
C ALA A 1011 12.99 8.26 -6.57
N LEU A 1012 13.95 7.42 -6.18
CA LEU A 1012 13.73 6.25 -5.33
C LEU A 1012 14.63 6.26 -4.09
N ASP A 1013 14.15 5.60 -3.04
CA ASP A 1013 14.86 5.48 -1.75
C ASP A 1013 16.29 4.93 -1.93
N ARG A 1014 17.25 5.57 -1.26
CA ARG A 1014 18.70 5.35 -1.45
C ARG A 1014 19.27 4.26 -0.58
N TYR A 1015 18.47 3.64 0.27
CA TYR A 1015 18.96 2.55 1.09
C TYR A 1015 19.13 1.27 0.25
N ARG A 1016 20.37 0.97 -0.15
CA ARG A 1016 20.77 -0.38 -0.58
C ARG A 1016 21.76 -0.95 0.41
N SER A 1017 21.29 -1.94 1.16
CA SER A 1017 22.14 -2.86 1.91
C SER A 1017 23.23 -3.44 0.99
N PRO A 1018 24.47 -3.65 1.46
CA PRO A 1018 25.49 -4.34 0.69
C PRO A 1018 25.07 -5.73 0.20
N LEU A 1019 24.11 -6.35 0.89
CA LEU A 1019 23.51 -7.62 0.53
C LEU A 1019 22.71 -7.57 -0.78
N HIS A 1020 22.40 -6.38 -1.31
CA HIS A 1020 21.65 -6.20 -2.56
C HIS A 1020 22.53 -5.97 -3.79
N TYR A 1021 23.85 -5.73 -3.62
CA TYR A 1021 24.74 -5.52 -4.74
C TYR A 1021 24.78 -6.75 -5.67
N GLN A 1022 24.77 -6.49 -6.98
CA GLN A 1022 24.94 -7.51 -7.99
C GLN A 1022 26.31 -8.17 -7.81
N LEU A 1023 26.38 -9.48 -8.00
CA LEU A 1023 27.64 -10.19 -7.95
C LEU A 1023 28.46 -9.98 -9.24
N LEU A 1024 27.79 -9.79 -10.36
CA LEU A 1024 28.40 -9.59 -11.67
C LEU A 1024 27.79 -8.35 -12.31
N TYR A 1025 28.64 -7.47 -12.82
CA TYR A 1025 28.21 -6.33 -13.63
C TYR A 1025 28.16 -6.77 -15.11
N PRO A 1026 27.07 -6.47 -15.82
CA PRO A 1026 26.92 -6.84 -17.22
C PRO A 1026 27.88 -6.07 -18.12
N ASP A 1027 28.56 -6.77 -19.01
CA ASP A 1027 29.33 -6.22 -20.13
C ASP A 1027 28.51 -6.37 -21.42
N ARG A 1028 28.56 -5.36 -22.29
CA ARG A 1028 27.78 -5.29 -23.53
C ARG A 1028 28.65 -5.30 -24.78
N GLY A 1029 29.98 -5.28 -24.67
CA GLY A 1029 30.92 -5.24 -25.80
C GLY A 1029 30.98 -6.55 -26.61
N PHE A 1030 29.85 -7.21 -26.83
CA PHE A 1030 29.71 -8.45 -27.59
C PHE A 1030 28.57 -8.34 -28.60
N GLU A 1031 28.66 -9.12 -29.68
CA GLU A 1031 27.59 -9.32 -30.64
C GLU A 1031 26.80 -10.59 -30.32
N GLN A 1032 27.48 -11.69 -29.98
CA GLN A 1032 26.83 -12.94 -29.62
C GLN A 1032 27.52 -13.66 -28.46
N LEU A 1033 26.73 -13.94 -27.42
CA LEU A 1033 27.21 -14.56 -26.18
C LEU A 1033 26.18 -15.54 -25.62
N SER A 1034 26.62 -16.72 -25.22
CA SER A 1034 25.84 -17.66 -24.43
C SER A 1034 26.30 -17.59 -22.98
N LEU A 1035 25.38 -17.30 -22.08
CA LEU A 1035 25.59 -17.18 -20.64
C LEU A 1035 24.87 -18.31 -19.91
N SER A 1036 25.61 -19.06 -19.09
CA SER A 1036 25.03 -19.95 -18.09
C SER A 1036 25.41 -19.49 -16.70
N SER A 1037 24.44 -19.41 -15.79
CA SER A 1037 24.67 -19.09 -14.39
C SER A 1037 23.89 -20.02 -13.48
N SER A 1038 24.52 -20.43 -12.39
CA SER A 1038 23.88 -21.24 -11.35
C SER A 1038 24.19 -20.62 -10.00
N SER A 1039 23.16 -20.42 -9.18
CA SER A 1039 23.32 -19.90 -7.83
C SER A 1039 22.60 -20.75 -6.80
N LEU A 1040 23.18 -20.79 -5.60
CA LEU A 1040 22.57 -21.35 -4.41
C LEU A 1040 22.76 -20.34 -3.29
N THR A 1041 21.66 -19.82 -2.77
CA THR A 1041 21.62 -18.83 -1.69
C THR A 1041 20.84 -19.37 -0.50
N VAL A 1042 21.35 -19.17 0.70
CA VAL A 1042 20.68 -19.45 1.97
C VAL A 1042 20.50 -18.14 2.72
N GLU A 1043 19.27 -17.88 3.13
CA GLU A 1043 18.87 -16.68 3.85
C GLU A 1043 18.31 -17.05 5.22
N LYS A 1044 18.74 -16.33 6.24
CA LYS A 1044 18.24 -16.43 7.60
C LYS A 1044 17.53 -15.13 7.96
N SER A 1045 16.25 -15.25 8.28
CA SER A 1045 15.40 -14.24 8.88
C SER A 1045 15.99 -13.62 10.15
N LEU A 1046 15.53 -12.41 10.48
CA LEU A 1046 16.02 -11.64 11.61
C LEU A 1046 15.56 -12.28 12.94
N VAL A 1047 16.39 -13.16 13.50
CA VAL A 1047 16.14 -13.82 14.80
C VAL A 1047 17.41 -13.92 15.60
N GLY A 1048 17.33 -13.55 16.88
CA GLY A 1048 18.49 -13.42 17.75
C GLY A 1048 19.33 -12.17 17.45
N GLY A 1049 18.72 -11.14 16.86
CA GLY A 1049 19.34 -9.82 16.66
C GLY A 1049 20.07 -9.63 15.34
N PHE A 1050 20.03 -10.58 14.41
CA PHE A 1050 20.60 -10.40 13.06
C PHE A 1050 19.93 -11.30 12.00
N SER A 1051 19.94 -10.83 10.76
CA SER A 1051 19.65 -11.59 9.54
C SER A 1051 20.96 -11.87 8.78
N THR A 1052 20.98 -12.91 7.95
CA THR A 1052 22.16 -13.23 7.13
C THR A 1052 21.75 -13.79 5.77
N SER A 1053 22.55 -13.52 4.75
CA SER A 1053 22.43 -14.07 3.41
C SER A 1053 23.80 -14.58 2.97
N GLY A 1054 23.90 -15.85 2.60
CA GLY A 1054 25.13 -16.45 2.12
C GLY A 1054 24.85 -17.30 0.90
N GLY A 1055 25.77 -17.31 -0.07
CA GLY A 1055 25.54 -18.04 -1.31
C GLY A 1055 26.77 -18.23 -2.15
N VAL A 1056 26.62 -19.07 -3.16
CA VAL A 1056 27.59 -19.30 -4.23
C VAL A 1056 26.90 -19.12 -5.56
N THR A 1057 27.56 -18.44 -6.49
CA THR A 1057 27.13 -18.30 -7.87
C THR A 1057 28.29 -18.65 -8.79
N GLY A 1058 28.03 -19.47 -9.80
CA GLY A 1058 28.98 -19.78 -10.86
C GLY A 1058 28.48 -19.27 -12.20
N TRP A 1059 29.40 -18.87 -13.07
CA TRP A 1059 29.14 -18.44 -14.44
C TRP A 1059 29.98 -19.22 -15.44
N SER A 1060 29.42 -19.45 -16.61
CA SER A 1060 30.09 -20.01 -17.77
C SER A 1060 29.66 -19.22 -19.00
N LEU A 1061 30.65 -18.77 -19.78
CA LEU A 1061 30.45 -18.08 -21.04
C LEU A 1061 30.86 -18.99 -22.20
N SER A 1062 30.12 -18.94 -23.29
CA SER A 1062 30.48 -19.57 -24.57
C SER A 1062 29.96 -18.76 -25.75
N GLY A 1063 30.38 -19.06 -26.96
CA GLY A 1063 29.98 -18.33 -28.17
C GLY A 1063 31.13 -17.56 -28.81
N LYS A 1064 30.80 -16.69 -29.78
CA LYS A 1064 31.75 -15.97 -30.63
C LYS A 1064 32.66 -15.06 -29.80
N ASP A 1065 32.08 -14.30 -28.88
CA ASP A 1065 32.77 -13.27 -28.12
C ASP A 1065 33.10 -13.70 -26.67
N ALA A 1066 32.86 -14.97 -26.33
CA ALA A 1066 33.21 -15.49 -25.00
C ALA A 1066 34.73 -15.42 -24.70
N PRO A 1067 35.65 -15.74 -25.63
CA PRO A 1067 37.09 -15.70 -25.33
C PRO A 1067 37.63 -14.32 -24.95
N THR A 1068 37.04 -13.24 -25.49
CA THR A 1068 37.43 -11.87 -25.15
C THR A 1068 36.89 -11.46 -23.78
N MET A 1069 35.72 -11.98 -23.38
CA MET A 1069 35.06 -11.68 -22.12
C MET A 1069 35.47 -12.58 -20.94
N ASP A 1070 36.01 -13.77 -21.20
CA ASP A 1070 36.26 -14.78 -20.14
C ASP A 1070 37.30 -14.31 -19.11
N THR A 1071 38.17 -13.37 -19.49
CA THR A 1071 39.22 -12.82 -18.62
C THR A 1071 38.69 -11.79 -17.61
N SER A 1072 37.56 -11.13 -17.90
CA SER A 1072 36.97 -10.08 -17.05
C SER A 1072 35.82 -10.61 -16.17
N VAL A 1073 35.25 -11.77 -16.49
CA VAL A 1073 34.13 -12.37 -15.76
C VAL A 1073 34.62 -13.46 -14.79
N PRO A 1074 34.27 -13.41 -13.49
CA PRO A 1074 34.60 -14.47 -12.55
C PRO A 1074 33.88 -15.78 -12.92
N LYS A 1075 34.55 -16.93 -12.79
CA LYS A 1075 33.91 -18.26 -12.91
C LYS A 1075 33.02 -18.58 -11.73
N MET A 1076 33.36 -18.04 -10.54
CA MET A 1076 32.59 -18.25 -9.32
C MET A 1076 32.71 -17.05 -8.38
N ALA A 1077 31.63 -16.75 -7.67
CA ALA A 1077 31.62 -15.86 -6.52
C ALA A 1077 30.97 -16.57 -5.34
N THR A 1078 31.61 -16.49 -4.18
CA THR A 1078 30.96 -16.86 -2.91
C THR A 1078 30.73 -15.59 -2.11
N HIS A 1079 29.59 -15.49 -1.42
CA HIS A 1079 29.32 -14.33 -0.59
C HIS A 1079 28.72 -14.72 0.75
N LEU A 1080 28.97 -13.90 1.76
CA LEU A 1080 28.36 -13.97 3.07
C LEU A 1080 28.08 -12.56 3.56
N GLY A 1081 26.82 -12.28 3.89
CA GLY A 1081 26.39 -11.00 4.42
C GLY A 1081 25.55 -11.15 5.67
N ILE A 1082 25.59 -10.14 6.52
CA ILE A 1082 24.89 -10.07 7.80
C ILE A 1082 24.30 -8.67 7.94
N SER A 1083 23.06 -8.58 8.40
CA SER A 1083 22.42 -7.32 8.78
C SER A 1083 22.00 -7.38 10.25
N ILE A 1084 22.42 -6.40 11.03
CA ILE A 1084 22.24 -6.30 12.48
C ILE A 1084 21.47 -5.01 12.76
N PRO A 1085 20.22 -5.09 13.23
CA PRO A 1085 19.51 -3.95 13.76
C PRO A 1085 20.28 -3.32 14.92
N ILE A 1086 20.41 -2.01 14.89
CA ILE A 1086 20.96 -1.21 15.99
C ILE A 1086 19.91 -0.19 16.41
N LYS A 1087 20.16 0.51 17.53
CA LYS A 1087 19.22 1.53 18.01
C LYS A 1087 18.99 2.60 16.95
N ARG A 1088 17.77 2.63 16.40
CA ARG A 1088 17.35 3.52 15.30
C ARG A 1088 18.22 3.39 14.05
N GLY A 1089 18.56 2.17 13.64
CA GLY A 1089 19.42 1.96 12.47
C GLY A 1089 19.66 0.51 12.10
N MET A 1090 20.52 0.30 11.10
CA MET A 1090 20.97 -1.01 10.66
C MET A 1090 22.47 -0.98 10.33
N LEU A 1091 23.20 -1.99 10.79
CA LEU A 1091 24.56 -2.29 10.38
C LEU A 1091 24.53 -3.51 9.45
N SER A 1092 24.96 -3.36 8.21
CA SER A 1092 24.98 -4.41 7.20
C SER A 1092 26.40 -4.62 6.69
N THR A 1093 26.85 -5.86 6.60
CA THR A 1093 28.18 -6.21 6.09
C THR A 1093 28.07 -7.30 5.05
N ARG A 1094 28.93 -7.32 4.04
CA ARG A 1094 29.02 -8.41 3.06
C ARG A 1094 30.47 -8.65 2.66
N LEU A 1095 30.86 -9.91 2.64
CA LEU A 1095 32.10 -10.38 2.05
C LEU A 1095 31.77 -11.14 0.76
N ILE A 1096 32.54 -10.88 -0.30
CA ILE A 1096 32.44 -11.57 -1.59
C ILE A 1096 33.85 -12.05 -1.97
N ASP A 1097 34.00 -13.33 -2.30
CA ASP A 1097 35.23 -13.94 -2.82
C ASP A 1097 34.98 -14.36 -4.28
N TYR A 1098 35.61 -13.64 -5.20
CA TYR A 1098 35.59 -13.89 -6.64
C TYR A 1098 36.76 -14.79 -7.07
N ARG A 1099 36.48 -15.76 -7.94
CA ARG A 1099 37.49 -16.64 -8.53
C ARG A 1099 37.45 -16.56 -10.06
N TYR A 1100 38.62 -16.26 -10.64
CA TYR A 1100 38.85 -16.16 -12.08
C TYR A 1100 39.63 -17.37 -12.61
N ASP A 1101 39.76 -17.50 -13.93
CA ASP A 1101 40.40 -18.65 -14.60
C ASP A 1101 41.84 -18.92 -14.18
N ASN A 1102 42.59 -17.87 -13.82
CA ASN A 1102 43.96 -18.02 -13.32
C ASN A 1102 44.03 -18.51 -11.86
N ASN A 1103 42.88 -18.89 -11.28
CA ASN A 1103 42.70 -19.28 -9.88
C ASN A 1103 43.08 -18.18 -8.87
N GLU A 1104 43.14 -16.94 -9.34
CA GLU A 1104 43.39 -15.78 -8.50
C GLU A 1104 42.09 -15.35 -7.80
N SER A 1105 42.16 -15.26 -6.47
CA SER A 1105 41.05 -14.81 -5.62
C SER A 1105 41.05 -13.30 -5.49
N ASP A 1106 39.90 -12.66 -5.69
CA ASP A 1106 39.66 -11.28 -5.28
C ASP A 1106 38.57 -11.20 -4.22
N ILE A 1107 38.95 -10.72 -3.02
CA ILE A 1107 38.04 -10.62 -1.89
C ILE A 1107 37.62 -9.16 -1.75
N THR A 1108 36.32 -8.92 -1.82
CA THR A 1108 35.71 -7.61 -1.57
C THR A 1108 34.88 -7.66 -0.31
N PHE A 1109 35.13 -6.72 0.60
CA PHE A 1109 34.41 -6.56 1.85
C PHE A 1109 33.65 -5.23 1.84
N PHE A 1110 32.39 -5.26 2.23
CA PHE A 1110 31.48 -4.13 2.32
C PHE A 1110 30.95 -3.99 3.74
N VAL A 1111 30.84 -2.75 4.21
CA VAL A 1111 30.18 -2.36 5.45
C VAL A 1111 29.28 -1.17 5.17
N GLN A 1112 28.09 -1.20 5.72
CA GLN A 1112 27.15 -0.09 5.70
C GLN A 1112 26.55 0.09 7.09
N LEU A 1113 26.49 1.32 7.57
CA LEU A 1113 25.84 1.70 8.80
C LEU A 1113 24.85 2.83 8.52
N GLN A 1114 23.56 2.54 8.66
CA GLN A 1114 22.49 3.53 8.60
C GLN A 1114 21.96 3.81 10.00
N ARG A 1115 21.77 5.08 10.35
CA ARG A 1115 21.21 5.47 11.64
C ARG A 1115 20.41 6.76 11.58
N ARG A 1116 19.23 6.77 12.22
CA ARG A 1116 18.35 7.92 12.41
C ARG A 1116 18.64 8.66 13.71
N PHE A 1117 18.85 9.96 13.60
CA PHE A 1117 18.99 10.91 14.71
C PHE A 1117 17.74 11.80 14.80
N GLY A 1118 17.17 11.91 15.99
CA GLY A 1118 15.87 12.57 16.16
C GLY A 1118 14.78 11.87 15.33
N SER A 1119 13.98 12.65 14.62
CA SER A 1119 12.86 12.17 13.80
C SER A 1119 12.93 12.61 12.33
N ARG A 1120 14.04 13.25 11.93
CA ARG A 1120 14.17 13.99 10.66
C ARG A 1120 15.55 13.88 9.99
N LEU A 1121 16.54 13.21 10.58
CA LEU A 1121 17.88 13.10 10.02
C LEU A 1121 18.37 11.66 10.01
N ASP A 1122 18.70 11.15 8.83
CA ASP A 1122 19.34 9.86 8.61
C ASP A 1122 20.81 10.07 8.20
N ILE A 1123 21.68 9.26 8.78
CA ILE A 1123 23.11 9.20 8.45
C ILE A 1123 23.39 7.81 7.89
N ASN A 1124 24.04 7.74 6.75
CA ASN A 1124 24.51 6.50 6.14
C ASN A 1124 26.04 6.54 6.03
N LEU A 1125 26.72 5.49 6.45
CA LEU A 1125 28.16 5.32 6.29
C LEU A 1125 28.38 4.06 5.47
N ASN A 1126 29.07 4.15 4.35
CA ASN A 1126 29.45 3.01 3.53
C ASN A 1126 30.96 2.88 3.52
N ALA A 1127 31.46 1.66 3.51
CA ALA A 1127 32.86 1.36 3.28
C ALA A 1127 32.96 0.08 2.46
N GLN A 1128 33.90 0.04 1.53
CA GLN A 1128 34.27 -1.12 0.75
C GLN A 1128 35.78 -1.19 0.64
N SER A 1129 36.32 -2.40 0.71
CA SER A 1129 37.73 -2.67 0.45
C SER A 1129 37.83 -3.91 -0.42
N SER A 1130 38.67 -3.88 -1.44
CA SER A 1130 38.96 -5.00 -2.32
C SER A 1130 40.48 -5.26 -2.32
N LYS A 1131 40.88 -6.50 -2.61
CA LYS A 1131 42.29 -6.87 -2.76
C LYS A 1131 42.86 -6.40 -4.09
N ARG A 1132 42.05 -6.40 -5.16
CA ARG A 1132 42.43 -5.90 -6.50
C ARG A 1132 41.92 -4.49 -6.81
N GLY A 1133 40.87 -4.05 -6.13
CA GLY A 1133 40.21 -2.77 -6.39
C GLY A 1133 40.49 -1.70 -5.35
N SER A 1134 40.14 -0.47 -5.72
CA SER A 1134 40.23 0.72 -4.87
C SER A 1134 39.36 0.61 -3.62
N SER A 1135 39.86 1.13 -2.49
CA SER A 1135 39.05 1.21 -1.27
C SER A 1135 38.07 2.37 -1.36
N PHE A 1136 36.79 2.11 -1.12
CA PHE A 1136 35.71 3.10 -1.15
C PHE A 1136 35.20 3.39 0.27
N PHE A 1137 34.90 4.64 0.53
CA PHE A 1137 34.20 5.08 1.73
C PHE A 1137 33.18 6.14 1.34
N SER A 1138 31.99 6.13 1.93
CA SER A 1138 31.07 7.26 1.83
C SER A 1138 30.33 7.56 3.13
N ILE A 1139 29.96 8.82 3.29
CA ILE A 1139 29.10 9.34 4.34
C ILE A 1139 27.97 10.13 3.68
N GLY A 1140 26.75 9.62 3.81
CA GLY A 1140 25.51 10.25 3.41
C GLY A 1140 24.75 10.84 4.59
N LEU A 1141 24.10 11.96 4.36
CA LEU A 1141 23.16 12.63 5.25
C LEU A 1141 21.86 12.84 4.48
N GLN A 1142 20.73 12.53 5.10
CA GLN A 1142 19.41 12.76 4.53
C GLN A 1142 18.49 13.39 5.58
N GLY A 1143 18.05 14.62 5.31
CA GLY A 1143 17.16 15.41 6.15
C GLY A 1143 15.75 15.49 5.56
N TYR A 1144 14.74 15.52 6.42
CA TYR A 1144 13.33 15.60 6.03
C TYR A 1144 12.62 16.79 6.69
N LEU A 1145 11.72 17.43 5.93
CA LEU A 1145 10.99 18.64 6.33
C LEU A 1145 9.54 18.35 6.74
#